data_AF-A0A6A4WZ78-F1
#
_entry.id   AF-A0A6A4WZ78-F1
#
_cell.length_a   1.000
_cell.length_b   1.000
_cell.length_c   1.000
_cell.angle_alpha   90.00
_cell.angle_beta   90.00
_cell.angle_gamma   90.00
#
_symmetry.space_group_name_H-M   'P 1'
#
loop_
_entity.id
_entity.type
_entity.pdbx_description
1 polymer ?
#
loop_
_entity_poly.entity_id
_entity_poly.type
_entity_poly.pdbx_seq_one_letter_code
_entity_poly.pdbx_strand_id
1 'polypeptide(L)'
;MASDKVTLEDALSNVEVLEELSLPDQQPCIEAQACSVAYHANFDTNFEDRTAFVSGMAKYIEEATVHANLNELLEEGHQHAVMLYTWRCCSRAIPQPKSNEQPNRVKIYQKTVDVLGPEVDKLLNFMYFQRKAIDRFSAEVKRLCHQEKRKDFVSEAYLLTLGKFINMFAVLDELKNMKSSVKNDYSTYRRAAQFLKVMADSQTLQESQNLSMFLATQNKIRDTVKENLEKIINYEELLADVVNICVHMFETKMYLTPQEKHMLVKVMGFGLFLMDSEQCNINKLDQKKRICISKIDKIFKASQLTALCGLEVVPLFGDMQIAPFNFVRRSKNFDPAKWPLANTNQTHPQSDLLSSLQQIRDDHLKYISELARYSNEVTTTYKDSPRTDAENRAICDLALRGLQLLSEWTSVVTELYSWKLLHPTDHHQNKECPTEAEEYERATRYNYTDDEKFALIEVIAMIKGLQVLMAKMETAFSDGIRRNIYAELQDFIQLTLREPLRKVIKNKKDHVRTILTSIRETCADWQHGVQPHDDPILRGKKDPDGGFGIKVPRRRVGPSSTQLYMVRTMLESLIADKSGGKRTLRKDIDGPYLLQIDQFHKTSFFWPYLLNISEYLQQCCDLSQLWYREFYLEMTMGKRIQHCAAPHEHNDECSNLVVMEKRIQFPIEMSMPWILTDHILRNKEPSMMECVLYPLDLYNDAGYYALTRFRKQFLYDEVEAEVNLCFDQFVYKLSEQIFAYYKNLAGSILLDKRFRMECALLGTRLPYPPANRYETLMKQRHVLLLGRSIDLNKLISQRINANMQKSLDLALTRFEASDLTGIVELDGLLRVNHLAHKLLSENLALDDFDAMLREANHNVLAPYGRITLHVFWELNYDFLPNYCYNAATNRFVRATGLVFSAGVNREKPPQAPHFMLWGSRALNTSYSSIYGQYSGFVGAPHFRAICRLLGYQVRRRHGPSGCGDY
;
A
#
# COMPACT_ATOMS: atom_id res chain seq x y z
N MET A 1 -35.20 49.21 10.34
CA MET A 1 -34.11 48.27 10.00
C MET A 1 -34.72 46.89 10.10
N ALA A 2 -35.03 46.27 8.95
CA ALA A 2 -35.60 44.93 8.91
C ALA A 2 -34.50 43.95 9.33
N SER A 3 -34.80 43.07 10.30
CA SER A 3 -33.93 41.97 10.66
C SER A 3 -33.86 41.00 9.49
N ASP A 4 -32.68 40.86 8.87
CA ASP A 4 -32.44 39.80 7.89
C ASP A 4 -32.77 38.46 8.53
N LYS A 5 -33.77 37.77 7.97
CA LYS A 5 -34.12 36.42 8.38
C LYS A 5 -33.05 35.48 7.86
N VAL A 6 -32.17 35.03 8.74
CA VAL A 6 -31.22 33.94 8.48
C VAL A 6 -32.01 32.74 7.98
N THR A 7 -31.68 32.22 6.80
CA THR A 7 -32.36 31.05 6.23
C THR A 7 -31.87 29.77 6.92
N LEU A 8 -32.64 28.68 6.81
CA LEU A 8 -32.19 27.38 7.32
C LEU A 8 -30.91 26.90 6.64
N GLU A 9 -30.74 27.21 5.35
CA GLU A 9 -29.53 26.90 4.59
C GLU A 9 -28.32 27.68 5.13
N ASP A 10 -28.47 28.96 5.47
CA ASP A 10 -27.39 29.74 6.09
C ASP A 10 -27.02 29.17 7.48
N ALA A 11 -28.01 28.74 8.25
CA ALA A 11 -27.79 28.14 9.57
C ALA A 11 -27.07 26.79 9.48
N LEU A 12 -27.45 25.94 8.51
CA LEU A 12 -26.78 24.66 8.24
C LEU A 12 -25.36 24.87 7.72
N SER A 13 -25.16 25.81 6.79
CA SER A 13 -23.83 26.18 6.29
C SER A 13 -22.91 26.66 7.40
N ASN A 14 -23.42 27.43 8.38
CA ASN A 14 -22.63 27.87 9.52
C ASN A 14 -22.23 26.72 10.46
N VAL A 15 -23.07 25.68 10.57
CA VAL A 15 -22.76 24.47 11.36
C VAL A 15 -21.75 23.58 10.63
N GLU A 16 -21.89 23.43 9.30
CA GLU A 16 -20.92 22.72 8.46
C GLU A 16 -19.52 23.36 8.55
N VAL A 17 -19.43 24.69 8.56
CA VAL A 17 -18.16 25.42 8.74
C VAL A 17 -17.50 25.13 10.10
N LEU A 18 -18.29 24.87 11.15
CA LEU A 18 -17.75 24.47 12.47
C LEU A 18 -17.25 23.01 12.48
N GLU A 19 -17.86 22.14 11.68
CA GLU A 19 -17.43 20.75 11.50
C GLU A 19 -16.13 20.67 10.66
N GLU A 20 -15.93 21.61 9.74
CA GLU A 20 -14.71 21.78 8.93
C GLU A 20 -13.57 22.50 9.67
N LEU A 21 -13.83 23.03 10.87
CA LEU A 21 -12.86 23.82 11.62
C LEU A 21 -11.79 22.91 12.21
N SER A 22 -10.66 22.78 11.50
CA SER A 22 -9.50 22.04 11.99
C SER A 22 -9.03 22.61 13.33
N LEU A 23 -9.22 21.83 14.40
CA LEU A 23 -8.54 22.07 15.65
C LEU A 23 -7.03 21.97 15.37
N PRO A 24 -6.20 22.92 15.84
CA PRO A 24 -4.77 22.89 15.60
C PRO A 24 -4.16 21.72 16.37
N ASP A 25 -4.16 20.56 15.73
CA ASP A 25 -3.30 19.46 16.11
C ASP A 25 -1.87 19.86 15.77
N GLN A 26 -1.03 20.00 16.79
CA GLN A 26 0.34 20.45 16.64
C GLN A 26 1.26 19.35 16.10
N GLN A 27 0.74 18.16 15.81
CA GLN A 27 1.55 17.07 15.25
C GLN A 27 1.87 17.27 13.76
N PRO A 28 3.10 16.96 13.31
CA PRO A 28 3.45 16.93 11.90
C PRO A 28 2.69 15.83 11.13
N CYS A 29 2.15 16.16 9.96
CA CYS A 29 1.47 15.21 9.07
C CYS A 29 2.49 14.36 8.28
N ILE A 30 2.97 13.27 8.88
CA ILE A 30 3.90 12.30 8.26
C ILE A 30 3.32 10.88 8.24
N GLU A 31 1.99 10.79 8.26
CA GLU A 31 1.23 9.55 8.25
C GLU A 31 0.35 9.48 7.01
N ALA A 32 -0.01 8.26 6.63
CA ALA A 32 -0.96 8.03 5.56
C ALA A 32 -2.40 8.30 6.02
N GLN A 33 -3.33 8.15 5.09
CA GLN A 33 -4.74 8.31 5.38
C GLN A 33 -5.21 7.23 6.35
N ALA A 34 -5.88 7.65 7.43
CA ALA A 34 -6.56 6.74 8.33
C ALA A 34 -7.57 5.87 7.56
N CYS A 35 -7.39 4.55 7.57
CA CYS A 35 -8.44 3.61 7.16
C CYS A 35 -9.50 3.51 8.28
N SER A 36 -10.27 4.58 8.51
CA SER A 36 -11.47 4.50 9.34
C SER A 36 -12.52 3.61 8.68
N VAL A 37 -13.52 3.15 9.44
CA VAL A 37 -14.74 2.54 8.87
C VAL A 37 -15.44 3.62 8.03
N ALA A 38 -15.08 3.69 6.75
CA ALA A 38 -15.62 4.67 5.82
C ALA A 38 -16.94 4.12 5.24
N TYR A 39 -18.03 4.83 5.52
CA TYR A 39 -19.32 4.58 4.90
C TYR A 39 -19.29 5.17 3.49
N HIS A 40 -19.22 4.29 2.48
CA HIS A 40 -19.27 4.70 1.08
C HIS A 40 -20.67 4.43 0.55
N ALA A 41 -21.38 5.49 0.17
CA ALA A 41 -22.63 5.36 -0.57
C ALA A 41 -22.30 4.99 -2.03
N ASN A 42 -22.46 3.72 -2.38
CA ASN A 42 -22.38 3.27 -3.77
C ASN A 42 -23.74 3.50 -4.44
N PHE A 43 -23.78 4.37 -5.44
CA PHE A 43 -24.98 4.68 -6.22
C PHE A 43 -25.05 3.89 -7.54
N ASP A 44 -24.11 2.98 -7.80
CA ASP A 44 -24.22 2.06 -8.93
C ASP A 44 -25.23 0.95 -8.62
N THR A 45 -26.36 1.00 -9.31
CA THR A 45 -27.47 0.05 -9.15
C THR A 45 -27.37 -1.16 -10.07
N ASN A 46 -26.26 -1.36 -10.80
CA ASN A 46 -26.14 -2.43 -11.80
C ASN A 46 -27.35 -2.49 -12.76
N PHE A 47 -27.83 -1.30 -13.16
CA PHE A 47 -28.96 -1.12 -14.07
C PHE A 47 -30.32 -1.63 -13.56
N GLU A 48 -30.56 -1.70 -12.25
CA GLU A 48 -31.87 -2.11 -11.71
C GLU A 48 -33.04 -1.23 -12.18
N ASP A 49 -32.81 0.08 -12.32
CA ASP A 49 -33.79 1.08 -12.77
C ASP A 49 -33.93 1.17 -14.31
N ARG A 50 -33.30 0.27 -15.08
CA ARG A 50 -33.37 0.25 -16.56
C ARG A 50 -34.78 0.25 -17.14
N THR A 51 -35.73 -0.31 -16.42
CA THR A 51 -37.14 -0.35 -16.85
C THR A 51 -37.85 0.99 -16.75
N ALA A 52 -37.31 1.97 -16.02
CA ALA A 52 -37.86 3.32 -15.96
C ALA A 52 -37.60 4.12 -17.26
N PHE A 53 -36.60 3.73 -18.05
CA PHE A 53 -36.20 4.40 -19.29
C PHE A 53 -36.83 3.74 -20.53
N VAL A 54 -38.13 3.43 -20.46
CA VAL A 54 -38.93 2.71 -21.50
C VAL A 54 -38.88 3.39 -22.88
N SER A 55 -38.53 4.67 -22.95
CA SER A 55 -38.30 5.41 -24.20
C SER A 55 -37.01 5.05 -24.94
N GLY A 56 -36.11 4.29 -24.31
CA GLY A 56 -34.93 3.71 -24.94
C GLY A 56 -35.30 2.62 -25.96
N MET A 57 -34.55 2.47 -27.04
CA MET A 57 -34.75 1.33 -27.94
C MET A 57 -34.62 0.02 -27.13
N ALA A 58 -35.61 -0.87 -27.23
CA ALA A 58 -35.68 -2.12 -26.47
C ALA A 58 -34.38 -2.95 -26.50
N LYS A 59 -33.62 -2.85 -27.60
CA LYS A 59 -32.29 -3.44 -27.78
C LYS A 59 -31.31 -3.07 -26.65
N TYR A 60 -31.21 -1.79 -26.26
CA TYR A 60 -30.22 -1.36 -25.27
C TYR A 60 -30.61 -1.78 -23.85
N ILE A 61 -31.91 -1.86 -23.57
CA ILE A 61 -32.42 -2.36 -22.28
C ILE A 61 -32.15 -3.86 -22.15
N GLU A 62 -32.31 -4.62 -23.25
CA GLU A 62 -31.95 -6.04 -23.30
C GLU A 62 -30.45 -6.22 -23.07
N GLU A 63 -29.60 -5.42 -23.74
CA GLU A 63 -28.14 -5.45 -23.54
C GLU A 63 -27.76 -5.12 -22.10
N ALA A 64 -28.32 -4.07 -21.50
CA ALA A 64 -28.11 -3.71 -20.09
C ALA A 64 -28.51 -4.85 -19.14
N THR A 65 -29.62 -5.55 -19.44
CA THR A 65 -30.09 -6.69 -18.64
C THR A 65 -29.11 -7.86 -18.70
N VAL A 66 -28.59 -8.18 -19.89
CA VAL A 66 -27.61 -9.26 -20.03
C VAL A 66 -26.29 -8.85 -19.36
N HIS A 67 -25.87 -7.60 -19.53
CA HIS A 67 -24.66 -7.06 -18.92
C HIS A 67 -24.72 -7.13 -17.38
N ALA A 68 -25.83 -6.71 -16.77
CA ALA A 68 -26.02 -6.81 -15.32
C ALA A 68 -25.82 -8.23 -14.79
N ASN A 69 -26.43 -9.22 -15.46
CA ASN A 69 -26.30 -10.64 -15.09
C ASN A 69 -24.87 -11.18 -15.28
N LEU A 70 -24.11 -10.65 -16.25
CA LEU A 70 -22.72 -11.00 -16.45
C LEU A 70 -21.83 -10.43 -15.34
N ASN A 71 -22.11 -9.21 -14.87
CA ASN A 71 -21.37 -8.60 -13.76
C ASN A 71 -21.55 -9.40 -12.46
N GLU A 72 -22.76 -9.89 -12.16
CA GLU A 72 -23.01 -10.74 -10.99
C GLU A 72 -22.16 -12.03 -11.00
N LEU A 73 -22.00 -12.64 -12.17
CA LEU A 73 -21.15 -13.83 -12.33
C LEU A 73 -19.66 -13.52 -12.17
N LEU A 74 -19.20 -12.32 -12.55
CA LEU A 74 -17.82 -11.89 -12.31
C LEU A 74 -17.55 -11.72 -10.81
N GLU A 75 -18.50 -11.17 -10.06
CA GLU A 75 -18.41 -11.04 -8.60
C GLU A 75 -18.41 -12.42 -7.91
N GLU A 76 -19.29 -13.34 -8.32
CA GLU A 76 -19.29 -14.73 -7.84
C GLU A 76 -17.95 -15.43 -8.15
N GLY A 77 -17.40 -15.20 -9.35
CA GLY A 77 -16.08 -15.71 -9.72
C GLY A 77 -14.93 -15.13 -8.90
N HIS A 78 -14.99 -13.84 -8.55
CA HIS A 78 -14.01 -13.23 -7.66
C HIS A 78 -14.04 -13.87 -6.26
N GLN A 79 -15.23 -14.17 -5.72
CA GLN A 79 -15.35 -14.88 -4.43
C GLN A 79 -14.70 -16.28 -4.48
N HIS A 80 -14.86 -17.01 -5.59
CA HIS A 80 -14.16 -18.28 -5.78
C HIS A 80 -12.64 -18.12 -5.93
N ALA A 81 -12.17 -17.06 -6.58
CA ALA A 81 -10.74 -16.76 -6.65
C ALA A 81 -10.14 -16.50 -5.25
N VAL A 82 -10.83 -15.69 -4.43
CA VAL A 82 -10.47 -15.46 -3.02
C VAL A 82 -10.45 -16.78 -2.24
N MET A 83 -11.48 -17.62 -2.40
CA MET A 83 -11.56 -18.93 -1.76
C MET A 83 -10.35 -19.81 -2.11
N LEU A 84 -9.98 -19.92 -3.39
CA LEU A 84 -8.84 -20.72 -3.83
C LEU A 84 -7.52 -20.15 -3.31
N TYR A 85 -7.30 -18.85 -3.46
CA TYR A 85 -6.06 -18.18 -3.04
C TYR A 85 -5.80 -18.33 -1.55
N THR A 86 -6.84 -18.12 -0.72
CA THR A 86 -6.75 -18.20 0.75
C THR A 86 -6.92 -19.61 1.31
N TRP A 87 -7.02 -20.64 0.45
CA TRP A 87 -7.12 -22.02 0.89
C TRP A 87 -5.77 -22.53 1.41
N ARG A 88 -5.68 -22.75 2.72
CA ARG A 88 -4.56 -23.47 3.36
C ARG A 88 -4.95 -24.91 3.68
N CYS A 89 -3.99 -25.82 3.59
CA CYS A 89 -4.24 -27.26 3.65
C CYS A 89 -4.69 -27.74 5.05
N CYS A 90 -5.97 -28.09 5.18
CA CYS A 90 -6.52 -28.66 6.43
C CYS A 90 -5.93 -30.05 6.72
N SER A 91 -5.71 -30.88 5.69
CA SER A 91 -5.17 -32.24 5.84
C SER A 91 -3.76 -32.28 6.43
N ARG A 92 -2.99 -31.18 6.35
CA ARG A 92 -1.68 -31.06 7.04
C ARG A 92 -1.83 -30.92 8.56
N ALA A 93 -2.98 -30.47 9.05
CA ALA A 93 -3.30 -30.33 10.48
C ALA A 93 -4.03 -31.58 11.04
N ILE A 94 -4.67 -32.37 10.18
CA ILE A 94 -5.40 -33.58 10.58
C ILE A 94 -4.42 -34.72 10.92
N PRO A 95 -4.54 -35.38 12.09
CA PRO A 95 -3.70 -36.52 12.43
C PRO A 95 -4.00 -37.71 11.51
N GLN A 96 -2.99 -38.22 10.80
CA GLN A 96 -3.18 -39.38 9.94
C GLN A 96 -3.17 -40.70 10.74
N PRO A 97 -4.07 -41.65 10.46
CA PRO A 97 -4.01 -42.97 11.05
C PRO A 97 -2.71 -43.69 10.66
N LYS A 98 -1.94 -44.14 11.67
CA LYS A 98 -0.64 -44.82 11.46
C LYS A 98 -0.80 -46.30 11.13
N SER A 99 -1.86 -46.94 11.62
CA SER A 99 -2.13 -48.36 11.39
C SER A 99 -3.63 -48.62 11.31
N ASN A 100 -4.00 -49.76 10.71
CA ASN A 100 -5.40 -50.17 10.62
C ASN A 100 -6.02 -50.48 11.99
N GLU A 101 -5.19 -50.87 12.96
CA GLU A 101 -5.55 -51.28 14.32
C GLU A 101 -5.62 -50.10 15.31
N GLN A 102 -5.37 -48.87 14.84
CA GLN A 102 -5.34 -47.70 15.70
C GLN A 102 -6.72 -47.44 16.37
N PRO A 103 -6.81 -47.39 17.72
CA PRO A 103 -8.10 -47.33 18.42
C PRO A 103 -8.97 -46.12 18.06
N ASN A 104 -8.36 -44.95 17.88
CA ASN A 104 -9.07 -43.71 17.54
C ASN A 104 -9.26 -43.49 16.04
N ARG A 105 -8.98 -44.49 15.18
CA ARG A 105 -9.09 -44.37 13.71
C ARG A 105 -10.48 -43.94 13.24
N VAL A 106 -11.53 -44.55 13.78
CA VAL A 106 -12.93 -44.20 13.44
C VAL A 106 -13.23 -42.75 13.84
N LYS A 107 -12.82 -42.35 15.05
CA LYS A 107 -13.01 -41.00 15.57
C LYS A 107 -12.27 -39.95 14.74
N ILE A 108 -11.04 -40.26 14.30
CA ILE A 108 -10.26 -39.41 13.39
C ILE A 108 -11.05 -39.20 12.10
N TYR A 109 -11.49 -40.27 11.43
CA TYR A 109 -12.22 -40.14 10.17
C TYR A 109 -13.56 -39.42 10.33
N GLN A 110 -14.28 -39.62 11.44
CA GLN A 110 -15.50 -38.89 11.71
C GLN A 110 -15.22 -37.39 11.79
N LYS A 111 -14.19 -36.99 12.53
CA LYS A 111 -13.79 -35.58 12.62
C LYS A 111 -13.21 -35.02 11.33
N THR A 112 -12.54 -35.84 10.53
CA THR A 112 -12.11 -35.46 9.18
C THR A 112 -13.30 -35.09 8.30
N VAL A 113 -14.37 -35.90 8.31
CA VAL A 113 -15.59 -35.62 7.55
C VAL A 113 -16.32 -34.39 8.12
N ASP A 114 -16.45 -34.27 9.45
CA ASP A 114 -17.10 -33.12 10.09
C ASP A 114 -16.42 -31.78 9.72
N VAL A 115 -15.07 -31.76 9.64
CA VAL A 115 -14.30 -30.55 9.33
C VAL A 115 -14.24 -30.26 7.84
N LEU A 116 -13.95 -31.27 7.01
CA LEU A 116 -13.75 -31.08 5.57
C LEU A 116 -15.05 -31.07 4.77
N GLY A 117 -16.16 -31.59 5.29
CA GLY A 117 -17.45 -31.65 4.59
C GLY A 117 -17.89 -30.28 4.04
N PRO A 118 -18.03 -29.25 4.90
CA PRO A 118 -18.40 -27.90 4.45
C PRO A 118 -17.41 -27.29 3.46
N GLU A 119 -16.13 -27.63 3.56
CA GLU A 119 -15.10 -27.16 2.62
C GLU A 119 -15.24 -27.85 1.25
N VAL A 120 -15.55 -29.15 1.23
CA VAL A 120 -15.83 -29.89 -0.01
C VAL A 120 -17.09 -29.36 -0.71
N ASP A 121 -18.11 -28.93 0.02
CA ASP A 121 -19.29 -28.28 -0.57
C ASP A 121 -18.91 -27.00 -1.33
N LYS A 122 -17.96 -26.22 -0.82
CA LYS A 122 -17.42 -25.05 -1.54
C LYS A 122 -16.71 -25.45 -2.84
N LEU A 123 -15.99 -26.58 -2.84
CA LEU A 123 -15.33 -27.11 -4.04
C LEU A 123 -16.32 -27.64 -5.08
N LEU A 124 -17.41 -28.27 -4.63
CA LEU A 124 -18.52 -28.66 -5.49
C LEU A 124 -19.17 -27.42 -6.12
N ASN A 125 -19.48 -26.41 -5.31
CA ASN A 125 -20.01 -25.13 -5.79
C ASN A 125 -19.08 -24.47 -6.81
N PHE A 126 -17.76 -24.47 -6.57
CA PHE A 126 -16.78 -23.97 -7.54
C PHE A 126 -16.80 -24.77 -8.86
N MET A 127 -16.86 -26.11 -8.78
CA MET A 127 -16.96 -26.97 -9.97
C MET A 127 -18.23 -26.69 -10.77
N TYR A 128 -19.36 -26.46 -10.10
CA TYR A 128 -20.63 -26.09 -10.75
C TYR A 128 -20.61 -24.67 -11.31
N PHE A 129 -20.07 -23.71 -10.56
CA PHE A 129 -19.93 -22.32 -10.96
C PHE A 129 -19.12 -22.20 -12.25
N GLN A 130 -17.91 -22.78 -12.31
CA GLN A 130 -17.07 -22.63 -13.50
C GLN A 130 -17.76 -23.21 -14.74
N ARG A 131 -18.52 -24.31 -14.60
CA ARG A 131 -19.26 -24.91 -15.71
C ARG A 131 -20.39 -23.99 -16.17
N LYS A 132 -21.20 -23.48 -15.22
CA LYS A 132 -22.26 -22.50 -15.48
C LYS A 132 -21.72 -21.24 -16.16
N ALA A 133 -20.59 -20.71 -15.67
CA ALA A 133 -19.95 -19.52 -16.20
C ALA A 133 -19.42 -19.73 -17.62
N ILE A 134 -18.76 -20.87 -17.89
CA ILE A 134 -18.31 -21.23 -19.25
C ILE A 134 -19.51 -21.38 -20.19
N ASP A 135 -20.53 -22.13 -19.79
CA ASP A 135 -21.71 -22.37 -20.63
C ASP A 135 -22.44 -21.05 -20.95
N ARG A 136 -22.58 -20.15 -19.96
CA ARG A 136 -23.17 -18.83 -20.15
C ARG A 136 -22.33 -17.94 -21.07
N PHE A 137 -21.01 -17.90 -20.86
CA PHE A 137 -20.08 -17.15 -21.70
C PHE A 137 -20.10 -17.65 -23.15
N SER A 138 -20.01 -18.97 -23.35
CA SER A 138 -20.07 -19.60 -24.68
C SER A 138 -21.42 -19.38 -25.37
N ALA A 139 -22.54 -19.43 -24.63
CA ALA A 139 -23.86 -19.11 -25.17
C ALA A 139 -23.92 -17.66 -25.68
N GLU A 140 -23.31 -16.73 -24.95
CA GLU A 140 -23.29 -15.33 -25.33
C GLU A 140 -22.39 -15.06 -26.54
N VAL A 141 -21.20 -15.69 -26.58
CA VAL A 141 -20.34 -15.68 -27.78
C VAL A 141 -21.08 -16.24 -28.99
N LYS A 142 -21.80 -17.37 -28.81
CA LYS A 142 -22.61 -17.97 -29.89
C LYS A 142 -23.72 -17.03 -30.38
N ARG A 143 -24.38 -16.32 -29.47
CA ARG A 143 -25.43 -15.34 -29.79
C ARG A 143 -24.88 -14.18 -30.63
N LEU A 144 -23.75 -13.61 -30.21
CA LEU A 144 -23.11 -12.47 -30.87
C LEU A 144 -22.44 -12.85 -32.21
N CYS A 145 -21.96 -14.09 -32.35
CA CYS A 145 -21.38 -14.60 -33.59
C CYS A 145 -22.40 -15.05 -34.64
N HIS A 146 -23.70 -15.06 -34.33
CA HIS A 146 -24.76 -15.40 -35.29
C HIS A 146 -24.68 -14.51 -36.55
N GLN A 147 -24.93 -15.05 -37.74
CA GLN A 147 -24.70 -14.33 -39.02
C GLN A 147 -25.42 -12.98 -39.13
N GLU A 148 -26.61 -12.88 -38.54
CA GLU A 148 -27.37 -11.62 -38.48
C GLU A 148 -26.85 -10.68 -37.39
N LYS A 149 -26.50 -11.22 -36.21
CA LYS A 149 -26.06 -10.44 -35.04
C LYS A 149 -24.61 -9.94 -35.14
N ARG A 150 -23.75 -10.64 -35.88
CA ARG A 150 -22.37 -10.22 -36.15
C ARG A 150 -22.29 -8.88 -36.89
N LYS A 151 -23.38 -8.49 -37.57
CA LYS A 151 -23.49 -7.20 -38.26
C LYS A 151 -24.02 -6.09 -37.35
N ASP A 152 -24.52 -6.43 -36.17
CA ASP A 152 -25.06 -5.48 -35.21
C ASP A 152 -23.94 -4.85 -34.38
N PHE A 153 -24.19 -3.62 -33.93
CA PHE A 153 -23.37 -2.94 -32.94
C PHE A 153 -23.40 -3.68 -31.59
N VAL A 154 -22.23 -3.79 -30.96
CA VAL A 154 -21.97 -4.31 -29.61
C VAL A 154 -21.17 -3.24 -28.86
N SER A 155 -21.57 -2.87 -27.65
CA SER A 155 -20.89 -1.78 -26.91
C SER A 155 -19.50 -2.16 -26.41
N GLU A 156 -18.61 -1.17 -26.35
CA GLU A 156 -17.27 -1.27 -25.78
C GLU A 156 -17.29 -1.79 -24.36
N ALA A 157 -18.23 -1.32 -23.53
CA ALA A 157 -18.40 -1.77 -22.16
C ALA A 157 -18.74 -3.27 -22.10
N TYR A 158 -19.56 -3.76 -23.03
CA TYR A 158 -19.92 -5.17 -23.10
C TYR A 158 -18.76 -6.05 -23.59
N LEU A 159 -18.00 -5.59 -24.60
CA LEU A 159 -16.77 -6.26 -25.03
C LEU A 159 -15.74 -6.35 -23.91
N LEU A 160 -15.60 -5.28 -23.12
CA LEU A 160 -14.72 -5.26 -21.95
C LEU A 160 -15.17 -6.26 -20.89
N THR A 161 -16.46 -6.40 -20.64
CA THR A 161 -17.02 -7.40 -19.72
C THR A 161 -16.74 -8.82 -20.22
N LEU A 162 -16.87 -9.11 -21.51
CA LEU A 162 -16.42 -10.39 -22.09
C LEU A 162 -14.91 -10.61 -21.89
N GLY A 163 -14.09 -9.56 -22.01
CA GLY A 163 -12.68 -9.57 -21.64
C GLY A 163 -12.44 -9.92 -20.17
N LYS A 164 -13.20 -9.32 -19.25
CA LYS A 164 -13.14 -9.65 -17.81
C LYS A 164 -13.45 -11.12 -17.54
N PHE A 165 -14.39 -11.74 -18.27
CA PHE A 165 -14.66 -13.19 -18.19
C PHE A 165 -13.45 -14.02 -18.63
N ILE A 166 -12.82 -13.66 -19.75
CA ILE A 166 -11.60 -14.32 -20.23
C ILE A 166 -10.51 -14.27 -19.14
N ASN A 167 -10.29 -13.10 -18.53
CA ASN A 167 -9.37 -12.95 -17.42
C ASN A 167 -9.79 -13.77 -16.17
N MET A 168 -11.08 -13.79 -15.81
CA MET A 168 -11.59 -14.58 -14.69
C MET A 168 -11.30 -16.07 -14.87
N PHE A 169 -11.50 -16.62 -16.07
CA PHE A 169 -11.17 -18.02 -16.34
C PHE A 169 -9.67 -18.29 -16.20
N ALA A 170 -8.80 -17.40 -16.68
CA ALA A 170 -7.35 -17.53 -16.49
C ALA A 170 -6.98 -17.52 -15.01
N VAL A 171 -7.52 -16.57 -14.23
CA VAL A 171 -7.27 -16.48 -12.78
C VAL A 171 -7.72 -17.76 -12.09
N LEU A 172 -8.96 -18.22 -12.29
CA LEU A 172 -9.48 -19.41 -11.61
C LEU A 172 -8.72 -20.69 -11.97
N ASP A 173 -8.30 -20.83 -13.23
CA ASP A 173 -7.59 -22.03 -13.70
C ASP A 173 -6.16 -22.09 -13.15
N GLU A 174 -5.44 -20.98 -13.21
CA GLU A 174 -4.10 -20.89 -12.63
C GLU A 174 -4.17 -21.04 -11.10
N LEU A 175 -5.15 -20.39 -10.44
CA LEU A 175 -5.38 -20.53 -9.00
C LEU A 175 -5.59 -22.00 -8.58
N LYS A 176 -6.40 -22.71 -9.36
CA LYS A 176 -6.65 -24.14 -9.17
C LYS A 176 -5.39 -24.97 -9.45
N ASN A 177 -4.62 -24.64 -10.48
CA ASN A 177 -3.44 -25.41 -10.89
C ASN A 177 -2.36 -25.44 -9.80
N MET A 178 -2.12 -24.33 -9.11
CA MET A 178 -1.08 -24.31 -8.07
C MET A 178 -1.55 -24.85 -6.72
N LYS A 179 -2.86 -24.83 -6.42
CA LYS A 179 -3.38 -25.20 -5.09
C LYS A 179 -3.43 -26.71 -4.89
N SER A 180 -2.27 -27.30 -4.62
CA SER A 180 -2.13 -28.70 -4.22
C SER A 180 -2.93 -29.02 -2.94
N SER A 181 -3.03 -28.04 -2.04
CA SER A 181 -3.81 -28.10 -0.80
C SER A 181 -5.26 -28.52 -1.02
N VAL A 182 -5.94 -27.92 -2.01
CA VAL A 182 -7.34 -28.23 -2.35
C VAL A 182 -7.50 -29.71 -2.75
N LYS A 183 -6.61 -30.20 -3.63
CA LYS A 183 -6.60 -31.60 -4.08
C LYS A 183 -6.34 -32.57 -2.92
N ASN A 184 -5.42 -32.23 -2.03
CA ASN A 184 -5.04 -33.05 -0.88
C ASN A 184 -6.16 -33.14 0.16
N ASP A 185 -6.83 -32.04 0.44
CA ASP A 185 -7.94 -31.98 1.39
C ASP A 185 -9.12 -32.79 0.88
N TYR A 186 -9.51 -32.63 -0.38
CA TYR A 186 -10.56 -33.45 -0.99
C TYR A 186 -10.20 -34.95 -0.99
N SER A 187 -8.95 -35.31 -1.30
CA SER A 187 -8.49 -36.70 -1.26
C SER A 187 -8.54 -37.30 0.14
N THR A 188 -8.28 -36.48 1.17
CA THR A 188 -8.35 -36.89 2.58
C THR A 188 -9.80 -37.09 3.03
N TYR A 189 -10.68 -36.16 2.66
CA TYR A 189 -12.12 -36.27 2.88
C TYR A 189 -12.70 -37.53 2.23
N ARG A 190 -12.44 -37.75 0.93
CA ARG A 190 -12.94 -38.90 0.17
C ARG A 190 -12.56 -40.23 0.84
N ARG A 191 -11.32 -40.34 1.33
CA ARG A 191 -10.83 -41.55 2.02
C ARG A 191 -11.58 -41.80 3.34
N ALA A 192 -11.85 -40.74 4.11
CA ALA A 192 -12.59 -40.82 5.36
C ALA A 192 -14.08 -41.15 5.12
N ALA A 193 -14.72 -40.47 4.18
CA ALA A 193 -16.12 -40.67 3.82
C ALA A 193 -16.40 -42.08 3.28
N GLN A 194 -15.50 -42.62 2.46
CA GLN A 194 -15.59 -44.00 1.96
C GLN A 194 -15.45 -45.03 3.10
N PHE A 195 -14.53 -44.81 4.03
CA PHE A 195 -14.35 -45.70 5.19
C PHE A 195 -15.60 -45.72 6.08
N LEU A 196 -16.20 -44.55 6.32
CA LEU A 196 -17.42 -44.41 7.14
C LEU A 196 -18.71 -44.79 6.40
N LYS A 197 -18.63 -45.13 5.10
CA LYS A 197 -19.79 -45.44 4.24
C LYS A 197 -20.82 -44.30 4.18
N VAL A 198 -20.36 -43.05 4.24
CA VAL A 198 -21.22 -41.85 4.17
C VAL A 198 -21.70 -41.61 2.73
N MET A 199 -20.93 -42.04 1.72
CA MET A 199 -21.28 -41.96 0.30
C MET A 199 -21.95 -43.26 -0.16
N ALA A 200 -23.27 -43.37 0.01
CA ALA A 200 -24.02 -44.61 -0.24
C ALA A 200 -24.91 -44.56 -1.50
N ASP A 201 -25.28 -43.37 -1.97
CA ASP A 201 -26.15 -43.20 -3.14
C ASP A 201 -25.37 -43.03 -4.45
N SER A 202 -25.96 -43.49 -5.56
CA SER A 202 -25.28 -43.49 -6.87
C SER A 202 -24.96 -42.09 -7.40
N GLN A 203 -25.72 -41.07 -6.99
CA GLN A 203 -25.55 -39.70 -7.47
C GLN A 203 -24.36 -39.03 -6.79
N THR A 204 -24.26 -39.08 -5.46
CA THR A 204 -23.09 -38.54 -4.74
C THR A 204 -21.79 -39.21 -5.14
N LEU A 205 -21.83 -40.50 -5.47
CA LEU A 205 -20.65 -41.24 -5.94
C LEU A 205 -20.15 -40.71 -7.31
N GLN A 206 -21.08 -40.38 -8.21
CA GLN A 206 -20.76 -39.79 -9.51
C GLN A 206 -20.23 -38.35 -9.36
N GLU A 207 -20.86 -37.52 -8.53
CA GLU A 207 -20.40 -36.16 -8.24
C GLU A 207 -19.01 -36.16 -7.61
N SER A 208 -18.76 -37.08 -6.68
CA SER A 208 -17.44 -37.29 -6.08
C SER A 208 -16.39 -37.66 -7.12
N GLN A 209 -16.72 -38.51 -8.08
CA GLN A 209 -15.81 -38.88 -9.16
C GLN A 209 -15.53 -37.70 -10.09
N ASN A 210 -16.55 -36.92 -10.45
CA ASN A 210 -16.41 -35.72 -11.29
C ASN A 210 -15.49 -34.68 -10.64
N LEU A 211 -15.69 -34.39 -9.35
CA LEU A 211 -14.86 -33.46 -8.60
C LEU A 211 -13.40 -33.95 -8.53
N SER A 212 -13.20 -35.26 -8.31
CA SER A 212 -11.86 -35.85 -8.31
C SER A 212 -11.13 -35.65 -9.64
N MET A 213 -11.83 -35.84 -10.76
CA MET A 213 -11.26 -35.63 -12.09
C MET A 213 -10.97 -34.15 -12.35
N PHE A 214 -11.91 -33.26 -12.00
CA PHE A 214 -11.75 -31.82 -12.14
C PHE A 214 -10.50 -31.30 -11.40
N LEU A 215 -10.33 -31.67 -10.13
CA LEU A 215 -9.16 -31.26 -9.33
C LEU A 215 -7.85 -31.90 -9.80
N ALA A 216 -7.89 -33.11 -10.38
CA ALA A 216 -6.69 -33.80 -10.85
C ALA A 216 -6.17 -33.28 -12.20
N THR A 217 -7.06 -32.86 -13.10
CA THR A 217 -6.68 -32.38 -14.44
C THR A 217 -6.15 -30.94 -14.38
N GLN A 218 -4.91 -30.73 -14.78
CA GLN A 218 -4.35 -29.39 -14.95
C GLN A 218 -5.00 -28.69 -16.15
N ASN A 219 -5.11 -27.37 -16.06
CA ASN A 219 -5.66 -26.48 -17.09
C ASN A 219 -7.11 -26.77 -17.50
N LYS A 220 -7.89 -27.45 -16.64
CA LYS A 220 -9.20 -27.97 -17.02
C LYS A 220 -10.19 -26.87 -17.41
N ILE A 221 -10.16 -25.70 -16.76
CA ILE A 221 -11.08 -24.60 -17.06
C ILE A 221 -10.71 -24.00 -18.41
N ARG A 222 -9.42 -23.66 -18.61
CA ARG A 222 -8.91 -23.12 -19.89
C ARG A 222 -9.26 -24.02 -21.06
N ASP A 223 -8.96 -25.31 -20.95
CA ASP A 223 -9.14 -26.25 -22.05
C ASP A 223 -10.63 -26.44 -22.36
N THR A 224 -11.50 -26.46 -21.33
CA THR A 224 -12.96 -26.53 -21.51
C THR A 224 -13.53 -25.26 -22.18
N VAL A 225 -13.04 -24.07 -21.81
CA VAL A 225 -13.40 -22.81 -22.49
C VAL A 225 -13.04 -22.89 -23.97
N LYS A 226 -11.81 -23.31 -24.28
CA LYS A 226 -11.33 -23.41 -25.66
C LYS A 226 -12.14 -24.41 -26.49
N GLU A 227 -12.38 -25.61 -25.96
CA GLU A 227 -13.21 -26.64 -26.61
C GLU A 227 -14.63 -26.15 -26.89
N ASN A 228 -15.25 -25.37 -26.00
CA ASN A 228 -16.59 -24.84 -26.21
C ASN A 228 -16.62 -23.70 -27.23
N LEU A 229 -15.59 -22.86 -27.26
CA LEU A 229 -15.46 -21.79 -28.25
C LEU A 229 -15.22 -22.33 -29.67
N GLU A 230 -14.38 -23.36 -29.83
CA GLU A 230 -14.08 -23.98 -31.13
C GLU A 230 -15.31 -24.64 -31.79
N LYS A 231 -16.37 -24.92 -31.02
CA LYS A 231 -17.67 -25.40 -31.55
C LYS A 231 -18.51 -24.28 -32.16
N ILE A 232 -18.18 -23.02 -31.91
CA ILE A 232 -18.94 -21.85 -32.36
C ILE A 232 -18.31 -21.32 -33.66
N ILE A 233 -19.12 -21.21 -34.71
CA ILE A 233 -18.66 -20.71 -36.01
C ILE A 233 -18.31 -19.22 -35.90
N ASN A 234 -17.11 -18.82 -36.33
CA ASN A 234 -16.59 -17.45 -36.30
C ASN A 234 -16.41 -16.83 -34.90
N TYR A 235 -16.16 -17.63 -33.86
CA TYR A 235 -15.92 -17.09 -32.50
C TYR A 235 -14.68 -16.19 -32.43
N GLU A 236 -13.66 -16.48 -33.25
CA GLU A 236 -12.40 -15.75 -33.32
C GLU A 236 -12.59 -14.29 -33.72
N GLU A 237 -13.68 -13.97 -34.41
CA GLU A 237 -14.00 -12.63 -34.86
C GLU A 237 -14.51 -11.76 -33.72
N LEU A 238 -15.30 -12.33 -32.80
CA LEU A 238 -15.70 -11.60 -31.59
C LEU A 238 -14.52 -11.44 -30.63
N LEU A 239 -13.70 -12.49 -30.44
CA LEU A 239 -12.50 -12.39 -29.61
C LEU A 239 -11.50 -11.37 -30.16
N ALA A 240 -11.38 -11.26 -31.48
CA ALA A 240 -10.56 -10.21 -32.10
C ALA A 240 -11.12 -8.80 -31.85
N ASP A 241 -12.43 -8.63 -31.61
CA ASP A 241 -12.99 -7.34 -31.14
C ASP A 241 -12.63 -7.06 -29.69
N VAL A 242 -12.74 -8.06 -28.82
CA VAL A 242 -12.33 -7.97 -27.41
C VAL A 242 -10.84 -7.61 -27.29
N VAL A 243 -9.96 -8.28 -28.04
CA VAL A 243 -8.52 -7.97 -28.02
C VAL A 243 -8.25 -6.57 -28.56
N ASN A 244 -8.90 -6.18 -29.66
CA ASN A 244 -8.68 -4.85 -30.25
C ASN A 244 -9.15 -3.71 -29.35
N ILE A 245 -10.26 -3.86 -28.62
CA ILE A 245 -10.69 -2.83 -27.67
C ILE A 245 -9.71 -2.73 -26.50
N CYS A 246 -9.17 -3.85 -26.01
CA CYS A 246 -8.14 -3.82 -24.98
C CYS A 246 -6.87 -3.10 -25.47
N VAL A 247 -6.42 -3.38 -26.70
CA VAL A 247 -5.27 -2.68 -27.30
C VAL A 247 -5.55 -1.19 -27.44
N HIS A 248 -6.75 -0.82 -27.91
CA HIS A 248 -7.15 0.57 -28.05
C HIS A 248 -7.18 1.31 -26.71
N MET A 249 -7.80 0.72 -25.69
CA MET A 249 -7.89 1.31 -24.36
C MET A 249 -6.51 1.45 -23.70
N PHE A 250 -5.61 0.49 -23.93
CA PHE A 250 -4.25 0.57 -23.43
C PHE A 250 -3.45 1.70 -24.10
N GLU A 251 -3.48 1.79 -25.43
CA GLU A 251 -2.77 2.82 -26.20
C GLU A 251 -3.29 4.24 -25.92
N THR A 252 -4.60 4.38 -25.67
CA THR A 252 -5.24 5.68 -25.43
C THR A 252 -5.38 6.05 -23.96
N LYS A 253 -4.82 5.24 -23.04
CA LYS A 253 -4.95 5.41 -21.58
C LYS A 253 -6.41 5.50 -21.09
N MET A 254 -7.30 4.71 -21.68
CA MET A 254 -8.71 4.59 -21.27
C MET A 254 -8.86 3.52 -20.18
N TYR A 255 -8.26 3.81 -19.03
CA TYR A 255 -8.36 3.05 -17.77
C TYR A 255 -8.03 4.02 -16.63
N LEU A 256 -8.43 3.70 -15.40
CA LEU A 256 -8.03 4.51 -14.24
C LEU A 256 -7.12 3.73 -13.30
N THR A 257 -7.49 2.54 -12.88
CA THR A 257 -6.76 1.82 -11.81
C THR A 257 -5.62 0.95 -12.36
N PRO A 258 -4.59 0.63 -11.53
CA PRO A 258 -3.54 -0.31 -11.93
C PRO A 258 -4.10 -1.69 -12.32
N GLN A 259 -5.11 -2.18 -11.58
CA GLN A 259 -5.74 -3.48 -11.84
C GLN A 259 -6.42 -3.52 -13.21
N GLU A 260 -7.10 -2.44 -13.63
CA GLU A 260 -7.69 -2.33 -14.97
C GLU A 260 -6.62 -2.33 -16.05
N LYS A 261 -5.55 -1.54 -15.89
CA LYS A 261 -4.39 -1.51 -16.80
C LYS A 261 -3.83 -2.92 -17.01
N HIS A 262 -3.59 -3.65 -15.92
CA HIS A 262 -3.04 -5.01 -15.96
C HIS A 262 -4.03 -6.03 -16.55
N MET A 263 -5.34 -5.86 -16.32
CA MET A 263 -6.38 -6.69 -16.90
C MET A 263 -6.38 -6.62 -18.42
N LEU A 264 -6.25 -5.43 -19.02
CA LEU A 264 -6.18 -5.28 -20.48
C LEU A 264 -5.08 -6.15 -21.09
N VAL A 265 -3.89 -6.16 -20.50
CA VAL A 265 -2.74 -6.93 -20.99
C VAL A 265 -2.96 -8.45 -20.80
N LYS A 266 -3.54 -8.87 -19.68
CA LYS A 266 -3.91 -10.28 -19.46
C LYS A 266 -4.92 -10.78 -20.51
N VAL A 267 -5.92 -9.96 -20.82
CA VAL A 267 -6.93 -10.29 -21.85
C VAL A 267 -6.31 -10.37 -23.24
N MET A 268 -5.35 -9.50 -23.58
CA MET A 268 -4.60 -9.62 -24.85
C MET A 268 -3.89 -10.97 -24.96
N GLY A 269 -3.12 -11.37 -23.92
CA GLY A 269 -2.35 -12.62 -23.94
C GLY A 269 -3.25 -13.86 -24.02
N PHE A 270 -4.25 -13.95 -23.13
CA PHE A 270 -5.12 -15.11 -23.08
C PHE A 270 -6.14 -15.15 -24.23
N GLY A 271 -6.63 -13.99 -24.68
CA GLY A 271 -7.50 -13.88 -25.85
C GLY A 271 -6.83 -14.39 -27.13
N LEU A 272 -5.56 -14.04 -27.37
CA LEU A 272 -4.79 -14.58 -28.50
C LEU A 272 -4.63 -16.11 -28.41
N PHE A 273 -4.37 -16.64 -27.22
CA PHE A 273 -4.26 -18.09 -27.01
C PHE A 273 -5.58 -18.84 -27.28
N LEU A 274 -6.72 -18.26 -26.91
CA LEU A 274 -8.04 -18.83 -27.16
C LEU A 274 -8.42 -18.77 -28.65
N MET A 275 -8.01 -17.71 -29.36
CA MET A 275 -8.25 -17.58 -30.80
C MET A 275 -7.42 -18.55 -31.65
N ASP A 276 -6.19 -18.84 -31.23
CA ASP A 276 -5.27 -19.69 -32.01
C ASP A 276 -5.61 -21.18 -31.88
N SER A 277 -6.18 -21.76 -32.93
CA SER A 277 -6.73 -23.12 -32.98
C SER A 277 -6.35 -23.84 -34.28
N GLU A 278 -6.92 -25.02 -34.54
CA GLU A 278 -6.78 -25.67 -35.86
C GLU A 278 -7.53 -24.90 -36.96
N GLN A 279 -8.66 -24.30 -36.60
CA GLN A 279 -9.55 -23.62 -37.53
C GLN A 279 -9.13 -22.16 -37.77
N CYS A 280 -8.52 -21.52 -36.76
CA CYS A 280 -8.07 -20.14 -36.83
C CYS A 280 -6.57 -20.01 -36.51
N ASN A 281 -5.88 -19.19 -37.29
CA ASN A 281 -4.47 -18.87 -37.11
C ASN A 281 -4.30 -17.36 -36.92
N ILE A 282 -3.76 -16.96 -35.77
CA ILE A 282 -3.59 -15.54 -35.40
C ILE A 282 -2.68 -14.77 -36.38
N ASN A 283 -1.67 -15.42 -36.96
CA ASN A 283 -0.79 -14.79 -37.95
C ASN A 283 -1.54 -14.48 -39.25
N LYS A 284 -2.53 -15.31 -39.63
CA LYS A 284 -3.41 -15.01 -40.78
C LYS A 284 -4.37 -13.86 -40.48
N LEU A 285 -4.83 -13.72 -39.24
CA LEU A 285 -5.66 -12.58 -38.82
C LEU A 285 -4.86 -11.27 -38.85
N ASP A 286 -3.59 -11.30 -38.45
CA ASP A 286 -2.67 -10.16 -38.56
C ASP A 286 -2.43 -9.77 -40.03
N GLN A 287 -2.19 -10.74 -40.92
CA GLN A 287 -2.07 -10.50 -42.36
C GLN A 287 -3.32 -9.84 -42.96
N LYS A 288 -4.51 -10.20 -42.46
CA LYS A 288 -5.80 -9.57 -42.81
C LYS A 288 -6.04 -8.23 -42.12
N LYS A 289 -5.10 -7.75 -41.30
CA LYS A 289 -5.21 -6.55 -40.45
C LYS A 289 -6.40 -6.60 -39.49
N ARG A 290 -6.83 -7.81 -39.11
CA ARG A 290 -7.96 -8.01 -38.18
C ARG A 290 -7.55 -7.79 -36.73
N ILE A 291 -6.31 -8.15 -36.42
CA ILE A 291 -5.57 -7.84 -35.19
C ILE A 291 -4.22 -7.23 -35.59
N CYS A 292 -3.51 -6.64 -34.64
CA CYS A 292 -2.20 -6.04 -34.89
C CYS A 292 -1.16 -6.61 -33.91
N ILE A 293 -0.46 -7.67 -34.33
CA ILE A 293 0.54 -8.35 -33.49
C ILE A 293 1.67 -7.38 -33.11
N SER A 294 2.10 -6.51 -34.03
CA SER A 294 3.18 -5.57 -33.76
C SER A 294 2.87 -4.54 -32.66
N LYS A 295 1.60 -4.18 -32.48
CA LYS A 295 1.16 -3.35 -31.34
C LYS A 295 1.20 -4.13 -30.04
N ILE A 296 0.69 -5.36 -30.05
CA ILE A 296 0.65 -6.22 -28.86
C ILE A 296 2.06 -6.60 -28.42
N ASP A 297 2.99 -6.88 -29.35
CA ASP A 297 4.40 -7.16 -29.08
C ASP A 297 5.08 -5.99 -28.33
N LYS A 298 4.79 -4.75 -28.73
CA LYS A 298 5.26 -3.54 -28.03
C LYS A 298 4.68 -3.38 -26.64
N ILE A 299 3.42 -3.81 -26.44
CA ILE A 299 2.76 -3.76 -25.13
C ILE A 299 3.36 -4.82 -24.20
N PHE A 300 3.69 -6.01 -24.70
CA PHE A 300 4.35 -7.05 -23.88
C PHE A 300 5.82 -6.76 -23.58
N LYS A 301 6.50 -5.99 -24.43
CA LYS A 301 7.90 -5.60 -24.22
C LYS A 301 8.13 -4.19 -24.76
N ALA A 302 8.34 -3.22 -23.86
CA ALA A 302 8.59 -1.84 -24.28
C ALA A 302 9.97 -1.70 -24.94
N SER A 303 10.01 -0.89 -25.99
CA SER A 303 11.23 -0.31 -26.53
C SER A 303 11.74 0.80 -25.59
N GLN A 304 13.07 0.85 -25.38
CA GLN A 304 13.80 1.84 -24.56
C GLN A 304 13.45 3.32 -24.82
N LEU A 305 12.81 3.66 -25.95
CA LEU A 305 12.51 5.03 -26.37
C LEU A 305 11.22 5.63 -25.77
N THR A 306 10.35 4.82 -25.17
CA THR A 306 9.14 5.30 -24.46
C THR A 306 9.01 4.54 -23.14
N ALA A 307 9.55 5.12 -22.07
CA ALA A 307 9.76 4.50 -20.76
C ALA A 307 8.48 4.08 -19.99
N LEU A 308 7.28 4.10 -20.59
CA LEU A 308 6.01 3.94 -19.86
C LEU A 308 5.03 2.88 -20.43
N CYS A 309 5.38 2.13 -21.49
CA CYS A 309 4.35 1.42 -22.26
C CYS A 309 4.47 -0.11 -22.36
N GLY A 310 5.43 -0.76 -21.70
CA GLY A 310 5.66 -2.20 -21.81
C GLY A 310 5.45 -2.93 -20.49
N LEU A 311 4.70 -4.03 -20.52
CA LEU A 311 4.35 -4.85 -19.37
C LEU A 311 4.68 -6.32 -19.66
N GLU A 312 5.85 -6.76 -19.20
CA GLU A 312 6.28 -8.15 -19.32
C GLU A 312 5.64 -9.02 -18.24
N VAL A 313 5.61 -8.51 -17.00
CA VAL A 313 5.03 -9.20 -15.83
C VAL A 313 3.93 -8.34 -15.23
N VAL A 314 2.82 -8.97 -14.87
CA VAL A 314 1.69 -8.34 -14.18
C VAL A 314 1.14 -9.23 -13.06
N PRO A 315 0.51 -8.66 -12.01
CA PRO A 315 -0.23 -9.42 -11.03
C PRO A 315 -1.36 -10.23 -11.66
N LEU A 316 -1.39 -11.54 -11.39
CA LEU A 316 -2.53 -12.38 -11.72
C LEU A 316 -3.57 -12.29 -10.60
N PHE A 317 -3.19 -12.68 -9.39
CA PHE A 317 -4.01 -12.63 -8.17
C PHE A 317 -3.11 -12.79 -6.94
N GLY A 318 -3.18 -11.87 -5.97
CA GLY A 318 -2.27 -11.90 -4.81
C GLY A 318 -0.80 -11.74 -5.23
N ASP A 319 0.07 -12.52 -4.58
CA ASP A 319 1.49 -12.69 -4.92
C ASP A 319 1.75 -13.56 -6.16
N MET A 320 0.71 -14.14 -6.75
CA MET A 320 0.87 -14.90 -8.00
C MET A 320 0.99 -13.96 -9.19
N GLN A 321 2.13 -14.04 -9.88
CA GLN A 321 2.45 -13.23 -11.05
C GLN A 321 2.24 -14.01 -12.34
N ILE A 322 2.04 -13.29 -13.44
CA ILE A 322 1.99 -13.89 -14.77
C ILE A 322 2.75 -13.04 -15.78
N ALA A 323 3.43 -13.71 -16.71
CA ALA A 323 3.93 -13.08 -17.92
C ALA A 323 2.93 -13.36 -19.06
N PRO A 324 2.10 -12.40 -19.49
CA PRO A 324 1.02 -12.62 -20.46
C PRO A 324 1.51 -13.20 -21.80
N PHE A 325 2.74 -12.86 -22.20
CA PHE A 325 3.37 -13.41 -23.40
C PHE A 325 3.55 -14.94 -23.35
N ASN A 326 3.61 -15.56 -22.15
CA ASN A 326 3.67 -17.02 -22.03
C ASN A 326 2.45 -17.72 -22.60
N PHE A 327 1.27 -17.09 -22.61
CA PHE A 327 0.10 -17.64 -23.30
C PHE A 327 0.32 -17.70 -24.80
N VAL A 328 0.90 -16.66 -25.38
CA VAL A 328 1.24 -16.60 -26.81
C VAL A 328 2.31 -17.64 -27.17
N ARG A 329 3.36 -17.79 -26.34
CA ARG A 329 4.39 -18.83 -26.55
C ARG A 329 3.85 -20.26 -26.54
N ARG A 330 2.73 -20.49 -25.85
CA ARG A 330 2.04 -21.79 -25.77
C ARG A 330 0.96 -21.94 -26.84
N SER A 331 0.78 -20.97 -27.75
CA SER A 331 -0.19 -21.06 -28.83
C SER A 331 0.26 -22.08 -29.89
N LYS A 332 -0.70 -22.64 -30.63
CA LYS A 332 -0.45 -23.75 -31.56
C LYS A 332 0.38 -23.33 -32.77
N ASN A 333 0.17 -22.12 -33.26
CA ASN A 333 0.83 -21.55 -34.44
C ASN A 333 1.86 -20.46 -34.06
N PHE A 334 2.49 -20.56 -32.89
CA PHE A 334 3.48 -19.59 -32.44
C PHE A 334 4.68 -19.50 -33.41
N ASP A 335 4.97 -18.28 -33.87
CA ASP A 335 6.11 -17.97 -34.72
C ASP A 335 6.97 -16.89 -34.05
N PRO A 336 8.17 -17.23 -33.52
CA PRO A 336 9.04 -16.26 -32.87
C PRO A 336 9.39 -15.03 -33.72
N ALA A 337 9.46 -15.19 -35.05
CA ALA A 337 9.81 -14.09 -35.96
C ALA A 337 8.76 -12.98 -35.99
N LYS A 338 7.51 -13.27 -35.57
CA LYS A 338 6.43 -12.29 -35.46
C LYS A 338 6.46 -11.47 -34.18
N TRP A 339 7.28 -11.88 -33.21
CA TRP A 339 7.37 -11.27 -31.88
C TRP A 339 8.83 -10.88 -31.56
N PRO A 340 9.46 -9.99 -32.35
CA PRO A 340 10.86 -9.66 -32.20
C PRO A 340 11.18 -8.98 -30.86
N LEU A 341 10.26 -8.21 -30.29
CA LEU A 341 10.50 -7.51 -29.02
C LEU A 341 10.35 -8.47 -27.84
N ALA A 342 9.20 -9.15 -27.74
CA ALA A 342 8.89 -10.01 -26.60
C ALA A 342 9.78 -11.26 -26.49
N ASN A 343 10.46 -11.67 -27.56
CA ASN A 343 11.46 -12.76 -27.51
C ASN A 343 12.87 -12.32 -27.11
N THR A 344 13.11 -11.04 -26.82
CA THR A 344 14.46 -10.54 -26.48
C THR A 344 14.75 -10.68 -24.98
N ASN A 345 15.93 -11.19 -24.63
CA ASN A 345 16.43 -11.33 -23.24
C ASN A 345 16.95 -10.03 -22.62
N GLN A 346 16.58 -8.86 -23.16
CA GLN A 346 17.00 -7.58 -22.59
C GLN A 346 16.28 -7.31 -21.26
N THR A 347 17.03 -6.75 -20.31
CA THR A 347 16.53 -6.30 -19.02
C THR A 347 15.37 -5.33 -19.22
N HIS A 348 14.23 -5.64 -18.61
CA HIS A 348 12.99 -4.92 -18.84
C HIS A 348 12.92 -3.64 -18.00
N PRO A 349 12.31 -2.54 -18.49
CA PRO A 349 12.16 -1.30 -17.72
C PRO A 349 11.45 -1.49 -16.37
N GLN A 350 10.54 -2.48 -16.26
CA GLN A 350 9.89 -2.81 -14.97
C GLN A 350 10.88 -3.22 -13.87
N SER A 351 12.11 -3.63 -14.22
CA SER A 351 13.13 -4.00 -13.23
C SER A 351 13.84 -2.80 -12.59
N ASP A 352 13.64 -1.58 -13.10
CA ASP A 352 14.38 -0.39 -12.67
C ASP A 352 13.46 0.82 -12.41
N LEU A 353 13.14 1.03 -11.13
CA LEU A 353 12.39 2.19 -10.63
C LEU A 353 13.18 3.49 -10.72
N LEU A 354 14.52 3.44 -10.64
CA LEU A 354 15.36 4.64 -10.53
C LEU A 354 15.26 5.50 -11.80
N SER A 355 15.06 4.86 -12.96
CA SER A 355 14.82 5.53 -14.24
C SER A 355 13.60 6.46 -14.24
N SER A 356 12.57 6.13 -13.46
CA SER A 356 11.29 6.87 -13.41
C SER A 356 11.21 7.86 -12.25
N LEU A 357 12.09 7.72 -11.24
CA LEU A 357 12.01 8.44 -9.98
C LEU A 357 12.05 9.97 -10.14
N GLN A 358 12.91 10.47 -11.04
CA GLN A 358 13.02 11.91 -11.25
C GLN A 358 11.72 12.52 -11.82
N GLN A 359 11.11 11.83 -12.78
CA GLN A 359 9.84 12.26 -13.36
C GLN A 359 8.73 12.27 -12.30
N ILE A 360 8.66 11.25 -11.45
CA ILE A 360 7.69 11.16 -10.35
C ILE A 360 7.85 12.35 -9.39
N ARG A 361 9.09 12.69 -9.00
CA ARG A 361 9.37 13.86 -8.13
C ARG A 361 8.90 15.17 -8.74
N ASP A 362 9.17 15.37 -10.03
CA ASP A 362 8.81 16.60 -10.74
C ASP A 362 7.28 16.74 -10.87
N ASP A 363 6.59 15.64 -11.21
CA ASP A 363 5.12 15.60 -11.30
C ASP A 363 4.46 15.80 -9.93
N HIS A 364 5.00 15.17 -8.88
CA HIS A 364 4.54 15.33 -7.51
C HIS A 364 4.65 16.78 -7.04
N LEU A 365 5.80 17.41 -7.23
CA LEU A 365 6.01 18.82 -6.86
C LEU A 365 5.04 19.74 -7.60
N LYS A 366 4.88 19.55 -8.91
CA LYS A 366 3.99 20.36 -9.75
C LYS A 366 2.52 20.22 -9.33
N TYR A 367 2.06 18.98 -9.14
CA TYR A 367 0.66 18.72 -8.79
C TYR A 367 0.32 19.21 -7.38
N ILE A 368 1.14 18.90 -6.37
CA ILE A 368 0.88 19.35 -4.99
C ILE A 368 0.88 20.86 -4.88
N SER A 369 1.78 21.56 -5.59
CA SER A 369 1.80 23.03 -5.59
C SER A 369 0.50 23.61 -6.14
N GLU A 370 -0.06 23.00 -7.19
CA GLU A 370 -1.35 23.40 -7.75
C GLU A 370 -2.51 23.06 -6.79
N LEU A 371 -2.53 21.84 -6.25
CA LEU A 371 -3.55 21.36 -5.30
C LEU A 371 -3.61 22.25 -4.05
N ALA A 372 -2.46 22.57 -3.47
CA ALA A 372 -2.35 23.43 -2.29
C ALA A 372 -2.95 24.82 -2.52
N ARG A 373 -2.80 25.38 -3.73
CA ARG A 373 -3.40 26.66 -4.10
C ARG A 373 -4.94 26.58 -4.05
N TYR A 374 -5.53 25.53 -4.62
CA TYR A 374 -6.98 25.33 -4.58
C TYR A 374 -7.49 25.02 -3.17
N SER A 375 -6.75 24.23 -2.39
CA SER A 375 -7.08 23.96 -0.99
C SER A 375 -7.13 25.26 -0.17
N ASN A 376 -6.13 26.13 -0.34
CA ASN A 376 -6.07 27.42 0.35
C ASN A 376 -7.21 28.34 -0.09
N GLU A 377 -7.55 28.38 -1.38
CA GLU A 377 -8.68 29.17 -1.88
C GLU A 377 -10.00 28.70 -1.25
N VAL A 378 -10.26 27.39 -1.22
CA VAL A 378 -11.47 26.81 -0.63
C VAL A 378 -11.55 27.07 0.87
N THR A 379 -10.42 26.98 1.59
CA THR A 379 -10.40 27.13 3.07
C THR A 379 -10.48 28.58 3.52
N THR A 380 -9.88 29.52 2.77
CA THR A 380 -9.70 30.90 3.24
C THR A 380 -10.68 31.90 2.61
N THR A 381 -11.40 31.52 1.54
CA THR A 381 -12.23 32.45 0.77
C THR A 381 -13.70 32.09 0.88
N TYR A 382 -14.48 32.89 1.61
CA TYR A 382 -15.94 32.84 1.55
C TYR A 382 -16.41 33.58 0.28
N LYS A 383 -17.02 32.85 -0.67
CA LYS A 383 -17.63 33.46 -1.88
C LYS A 383 -19.15 33.53 -1.68
N ASP A 384 -19.70 34.75 -1.70
CA ASP A 384 -21.16 35.00 -1.68
C ASP A 384 -21.88 34.46 -2.92
N SER A 385 -21.14 34.16 -3.99
CA SER A 385 -21.67 33.60 -5.25
C SER A 385 -21.22 32.14 -5.46
N PRO A 386 -22.09 31.28 -6.01
CA PRO A 386 -21.74 29.90 -6.30
C PRO A 386 -20.63 29.82 -7.37
N ARG A 387 -19.76 28.81 -7.25
CA ARG A 387 -18.69 28.51 -8.22
C ARG A 387 -19.22 28.47 -9.66
N THR A 388 -18.51 29.15 -10.56
CA THR A 388 -18.77 29.18 -11.99
C THR A 388 -18.52 27.81 -12.64
N ASP A 389 -19.08 27.56 -13.82
CA ASP A 389 -18.86 26.33 -14.58
C ASP A 389 -17.37 26.09 -14.88
N ALA A 390 -16.59 27.16 -15.14
CA ALA A 390 -15.16 27.07 -15.39
C ALA A 390 -14.36 26.64 -14.14
N GLU A 391 -14.71 27.16 -12.96
CA GLU A 391 -14.10 26.75 -11.70
C GLU A 391 -14.44 25.30 -11.35
N ASN A 392 -15.70 24.88 -11.54
CA ASN A 392 -16.11 23.49 -11.31
C ASN A 392 -15.38 22.52 -12.26
N ARG A 393 -15.20 22.90 -13.53
CA ARG A 393 -14.42 22.14 -14.50
C ARG A 393 -12.95 22.02 -14.09
N ALA A 394 -12.32 23.11 -13.68
CA ALA A 394 -10.93 23.09 -13.23
C ALA A 394 -10.71 22.13 -12.03
N ILE A 395 -11.66 22.10 -11.09
CA ILE A 395 -11.64 21.19 -9.93
C ILE A 395 -11.86 19.74 -10.37
N CYS A 396 -12.77 19.49 -11.31
CA CYS A 396 -12.99 18.17 -11.89
C CYS A 396 -11.74 17.65 -12.63
N ASP A 397 -11.08 18.49 -13.42
CA ASP A 397 -9.84 18.17 -14.13
C ASP A 397 -8.67 17.94 -13.16
N LEU A 398 -8.61 18.70 -12.05
CA LEU A 398 -7.62 18.50 -11.00
C LEU A 398 -7.81 17.15 -10.30
N ALA A 399 -9.05 16.78 -9.97
CA ALA A 399 -9.38 15.49 -9.37
C ALA A 399 -8.96 14.31 -10.26
N LEU A 400 -9.33 14.36 -11.55
CA LEU A 400 -8.97 13.31 -12.51
C LEU A 400 -7.46 13.16 -12.65
N ARG A 401 -6.73 14.27 -12.80
CA ARG A 401 -5.25 14.26 -12.89
C ARG A 401 -4.61 13.67 -11.63
N GLY A 402 -5.14 13.96 -10.45
CA GLY A 402 -4.65 13.41 -9.19
C GLY A 402 -4.80 11.89 -9.12
N LEU A 403 -6.00 11.38 -9.46
CA LEU A 403 -6.25 9.94 -9.51
C LEU A 403 -5.36 9.23 -10.54
N GLN A 404 -5.13 9.86 -11.70
CA GLN A 404 -4.26 9.33 -12.75
C GLN A 404 -2.79 9.27 -12.29
N LEU A 405 -2.27 10.33 -11.65
CA LEU A 405 -0.91 10.35 -11.11
C LEU A 405 -0.71 9.27 -10.03
N LEU A 406 -1.64 9.17 -9.08
CA LEU A 406 -1.60 8.14 -8.04
C LEU A 406 -1.61 6.73 -8.65
N SER A 407 -2.48 6.49 -9.63
CA SER A 407 -2.53 5.21 -10.34
C SER A 407 -1.23 4.90 -11.10
N GLU A 408 -0.63 5.89 -11.76
CA GLU A 408 0.63 5.73 -12.46
C GLU A 408 1.76 5.36 -11.48
N TRP A 409 1.88 6.05 -10.35
CA TRP A 409 2.90 5.76 -9.34
C TRP A 409 2.70 4.40 -8.66
N THR A 410 1.46 4.07 -8.29
CA THR A 410 1.10 2.74 -7.74
C THR A 410 1.37 1.63 -8.75
N SER A 411 1.13 1.87 -10.04
CA SER A 411 1.47 0.94 -11.11
C SER A 411 2.98 0.68 -11.15
N VAL A 412 3.82 1.70 -11.03
CA VAL A 412 5.29 1.53 -11.03
C VAL A 412 5.75 0.66 -9.85
N VAL A 413 5.23 0.89 -8.65
CA VAL A 413 5.59 0.09 -7.46
C VAL A 413 5.14 -1.37 -7.61
N THR A 414 3.89 -1.59 -8.01
CA THR A 414 3.32 -2.92 -8.16
C THR A 414 3.97 -3.71 -9.30
N GLU A 415 4.31 -3.05 -10.42
CA GLU A 415 4.99 -3.66 -11.55
C GLU A 415 6.44 -4.04 -11.23
N LEU A 416 7.18 -3.21 -10.50
CA LEU A 416 8.52 -3.55 -10.00
C LEU A 416 8.45 -4.78 -9.09
N TYR A 417 7.56 -4.76 -8.10
CA TYR A 417 7.38 -5.88 -7.19
C TYR A 417 7.03 -7.18 -7.94
N SER A 418 6.09 -7.10 -8.88
CA SER A 418 5.67 -8.23 -9.71
C SER A 418 6.83 -8.81 -10.52
N TRP A 419 7.64 -7.94 -11.13
CA TRP A 419 8.80 -8.37 -11.91
C TRP A 419 9.83 -9.08 -11.03
N LYS A 420 10.13 -8.54 -9.84
CA LYS A 420 11.09 -9.11 -8.87
C LYS A 420 10.63 -10.46 -8.31
N LEU A 421 9.33 -10.63 -8.07
CA LEU A 421 8.78 -11.92 -7.66
C LEU A 421 9.03 -13.03 -8.71
N LEU A 422 8.78 -12.74 -9.98
CA LEU A 422 8.98 -13.73 -11.06
C LEU A 422 10.47 -13.96 -11.40
N HIS A 423 11.36 -13.05 -11.00
CA HIS A 423 12.80 -13.10 -11.27
C HIS A 423 13.61 -13.04 -9.96
N PRO A 424 13.59 -14.10 -9.12
CA PRO A 424 14.37 -14.15 -7.90
C PRO A 424 15.86 -14.06 -8.21
N THR A 425 16.61 -13.33 -7.39
CA THR A 425 18.06 -13.22 -7.55
C THR A 425 18.76 -14.53 -7.19
N ASP A 426 20.06 -14.56 -7.40
CA ASP A 426 20.93 -15.65 -6.97
C ASP A 426 22.29 -15.10 -6.48
N HIS A 427 23.11 -16.00 -5.93
CA HIS A 427 24.45 -15.69 -5.43
C HIS A 427 25.44 -15.23 -6.52
N HIS A 428 25.12 -15.42 -7.81
CA HIS A 428 25.94 -14.92 -8.91
C HIS A 428 25.62 -13.45 -9.22
N GLN A 429 24.34 -13.07 -9.15
CA GLN A 429 23.86 -11.71 -9.38
C GLN A 429 24.05 -10.82 -8.14
N ASN A 430 23.75 -11.34 -6.95
CA ASN A 430 23.94 -10.66 -5.67
C ASN A 430 24.84 -11.49 -4.75
N LYS A 431 26.06 -10.99 -4.50
CA LYS A 431 27.05 -11.67 -3.64
C LYS A 431 26.61 -11.81 -2.17
N GLU A 432 25.66 -11.00 -1.72
CA GLU A 432 25.10 -11.07 -0.37
C GLU A 432 24.01 -12.14 -0.23
N CYS A 433 23.52 -12.68 -1.36
CA CYS A 433 22.51 -13.74 -1.38
C CYS A 433 23.16 -15.10 -1.06
N PRO A 434 22.76 -15.77 0.03
CA PRO A 434 23.22 -17.14 0.32
C PRO A 434 22.79 -18.14 -0.76
N THR A 435 23.57 -19.19 -0.97
CA THR A 435 23.23 -20.30 -1.90
C THR A 435 22.01 -21.09 -1.43
N GLU A 436 21.83 -21.21 -0.12
CA GLU A 436 20.73 -21.94 0.53
C GLU A 436 19.46 -21.09 0.67
N ALA A 437 19.49 -19.81 0.26
CA ALA A 437 18.36 -18.90 0.42
C ALA A 437 17.15 -19.39 -0.38
N GLU A 438 15.99 -19.40 0.29
CA GLU A 438 14.78 -19.89 -0.35
C GLU A 438 14.27 -18.94 -1.43
N GLU A 439 13.41 -19.45 -2.31
CA GLU A 439 12.95 -18.70 -3.48
C GLU A 439 12.27 -17.37 -3.11
N TYR A 440 11.41 -17.33 -2.08
CA TYR A 440 10.74 -16.10 -1.66
C TYR A 440 11.70 -15.08 -1.05
N GLU A 441 12.70 -15.52 -0.28
CA GLU A 441 13.74 -14.64 0.26
C GLU A 441 14.61 -14.03 -0.85
N ARG A 442 14.92 -14.83 -1.88
CA ARG A 442 15.63 -14.40 -3.09
C ARG A 442 14.78 -13.50 -3.98
N ALA A 443 13.47 -13.63 -3.95
CA ALA A 443 12.53 -12.78 -4.67
C ALA A 443 12.31 -11.42 -3.99
N THR A 444 12.45 -11.37 -2.67
CA THR A 444 12.20 -10.18 -1.84
C THR A 444 13.49 -9.61 -1.27
N ARG A 445 13.88 -10.02 -0.05
CA ARG A 445 14.98 -9.48 0.76
C ARG A 445 16.26 -9.18 -0.03
N TYR A 446 16.70 -10.13 -0.86
CA TYR A 446 17.96 -10.02 -1.61
C TYR A 446 17.82 -9.41 -3.01
N ASN A 447 16.60 -9.18 -3.48
CA ASN A 447 16.35 -8.73 -4.86
C ASN A 447 16.28 -7.19 -5.02
N TYR A 448 16.47 -6.46 -3.92
CA TYR A 448 16.49 -5.00 -3.90
C TYR A 448 17.83 -4.49 -3.38
N THR A 449 18.45 -3.62 -4.17
CA THR A 449 19.56 -2.77 -3.76
C THR A 449 19.10 -1.72 -2.74
N ASP A 450 20.05 -1.08 -2.06
CA ASP A 450 19.75 -0.04 -1.07
C ASP A 450 19.10 1.19 -1.73
N ASP A 451 19.58 1.61 -2.89
CA ASP A 451 19.00 2.72 -3.65
C ASP A 451 17.56 2.41 -4.11
N GLU A 452 17.28 1.17 -4.56
CA GLU A 452 15.92 0.75 -4.92
C GLU A 452 14.97 0.76 -3.71
N LYS A 453 15.44 0.34 -2.52
CA LYS A 453 14.63 0.37 -1.29
C LYS A 453 14.27 1.81 -0.93
N PHE A 454 15.24 2.72 -0.96
CA PHE A 454 15.00 4.14 -0.70
C PHE A 454 14.05 4.77 -1.73
N ALA A 455 14.23 4.48 -3.02
CA ALA A 455 13.33 4.94 -4.06
C ALA A 455 11.90 4.41 -3.87
N LEU A 456 11.74 3.14 -3.50
CA LEU A 456 10.44 2.54 -3.17
C LEU A 456 9.77 3.26 -2.00
N ILE A 457 10.51 3.48 -0.91
CA ILE A 457 10.02 4.23 0.26
C ILE A 457 9.53 5.62 -0.14
N GLU A 458 10.31 6.33 -0.97
CA GLU A 458 9.98 7.68 -1.41
C GLU A 458 8.70 7.71 -2.24
N VAL A 459 8.54 6.77 -3.19
CA VAL A 459 7.33 6.68 -4.01
C VAL A 459 6.12 6.29 -3.17
N ILE A 460 6.25 5.37 -2.22
CA ILE A 460 5.17 5.00 -1.29
C ILE A 460 4.77 6.22 -0.43
N ALA A 461 5.73 7.00 0.04
CA ALA A 461 5.47 8.23 0.79
C ALA A 461 4.76 9.29 -0.07
N MET A 462 5.15 9.46 -1.34
CA MET A 462 4.49 10.37 -2.28
C MET A 462 3.05 9.93 -2.58
N ILE A 463 2.79 8.63 -2.78
CA ILE A 463 1.44 8.08 -3.00
C ILE A 463 0.57 8.35 -1.77
N LYS A 464 0.99 7.89 -0.60
CA LYS A 464 0.21 7.99 0.65
C LYS A 464 0.04 9.44 1.11
N GLY A 465 1.07 10.28 0.95
CA GLY A 465 1.00 11.70 1.25
C GLY A 465 0.02 12.44 0.34
N LEU A 466 0.06 12.19 -0.98
CA LEU A 466 -0.89 12.79 -1.91
C LEU A 466 -2.33 12.28 -1.69
N GLN A 467 -2.49 11.00 -1.36
CA GLN A 467 -3.78 10.43 -0.98
C GLN A 467 -4.42 11.20 0.17
N VAL A 468 -3.66 11.51 1.23
CA VAL A 468 -4.15 12.32 2.37
C VAL A 468 -4.61 13.71 1.91
N LEU A 469 -3.82 14.37 1.06
CA LEU A 469 -4.16 15.72 0.57
C LEU A 469 -5.43 15.70 -0.30
N MET A 470 -5.58 14.70 -1.17
CA MET A 470 -6.77 14.54 -2.00
C MET A 470 -8.01 14.20 -1.17
N ALA A 471 -7.88 13.34 -0.15
CA ALA A 471 -8.96 13.00 0.76
C ALA A 471 -9.45 14.23 1.55
N LYS A 472 -8.54 15.11 1.99
CA LYS A 472 -8.90 16.38 2.64
C LYS A 472 -9.71 17.31 1.73
N MET A 473 -9.54 17.20 0.41
CA MET A 473 -10.30 17.97 -0.59
C MET A 473 -11.52 17.22 -1.14
N GLU A 474 -11.87 16.04 -0.60
CA GLU A 474 -12.92 15.18 -1.14
C GLU A 474 -14.27 15.89 -1.26
N THR A 475 -14.67 16.68 -0.25
CA THR A 475 -15.94 17.43 -0.25
C THR A 475 -15.98 18.46 -1.39
N ALA A 476 -14.89 19.21 -1.56
CA ALA A 476 -14.74 20.21 -2.61
C ALA A 476 -14.71 19.59 -4.02
N PHE A 477 -14.02 18.45 -4.17
CA PHE A 477 -14.01 17.66 -5.40
C PHE A 477 -15.39 17.11 -5.71
N SER A 478 -16.03 16.48 -4.72
CA SER A 478 -17.38 15.90 -4.83
C SER A 478 -18.42 16.90 -5.32
N ASP A 479 -18.38 18.13 -4.83
CA ASP A 479 -19.28 19.20 -5.29
C ASP A 479 -18.93 19.65 -6.72
N GLY A 480 -17.65 19.95 -6.98
CA GLY A 480 -17.20 20.43 -8.29
C GLY A 480 -17.44 19.43 -9.42
N ILE A 481 -17.16 18.15 -9.16
CA ILE A 481 -17.38 17.03 -10.09
C ILE A 481 -18.87 16.90 -10.44
N ARG A 482 -19.76 16.84 -9.43
CA ARG A 482 -21.20 16.67 -9.67
C ARG A 482 -21.78 17.83 -10.47
N ARG A 483 -21.36 19.07 -10.17
CA ARG A 483 -21.78 20.26 -10.93
C ARG A 483 -21.25 20.26 -12.35
N ASN A 484 -19.96 19.94 -12.55
CA ASN A 484 -19.34 19.90 -13.87
C ASN A 484 -19.98 18.82 -14.77
N ILE A 485 -20.08 17.58 -14.26
CA ILE A 485 -20.67 16.46 -15.01
C ILE A 485 -22.13 16.77 -15.38
N TYR A 486 -22.91 17.34 -14.46
CA TYR A 486 -24.28 17.75 -14.76
C TYR A 486 -24.32 18.80 -15.87
N ALA A 487 -23.50 19.86 -15.76
CA ALA A 487 -23.45 20.93 -16.73
C ALA A 487 -23.05 20.42 -18.12
N GLU A 488 -21.98 19.62 -18.21
CA GLU A 488 -21.52 19.04 -19.48
C GLU A 488 -22.56 18.10 -20.10
N LEU A 489 -23.21 17.24 -19.30
CA LEU A 489 -24.26 16.35 -19.78
C LEU A 489 -25.47 17.13 -20.31
N GLN A 490 -25.96 18.11 -19.56
CA GLN A 490 -27.14 18.88 -19.95
C GLN A 490 -26.85 19.81 -21.13
N ASP A 491 -25.69 20.46 -21.18
CA ASP A 491 -25.32 21.30 -22.32
C ASP A 491 -25.17 20.47 -23.60
N PHE A 492 -24.58 19.27 -23.49
CA PHE A 492 -24.48 18.37 -24.62
C PHE A 492 -25.86 17.92 -25.13
N ILE A 493 -26.73 17.46 -24.23
CA ILE A 493 -28.04 16.88 -24.60
C ILE A 493 -29.05 17.97 -25.03
N GLN A 494 -29.06 19.12 -24.35
CA GLN A 494 -30.04 20.18 -24.59
C GLN A 494 -29.61 21.17 -25.67
N LEU A 495 -28.30 21.43 -25.83
CA LEU A 495 -27.77 22.42 -26.78
C LEU A 495 -27.03 21.75 -27.93
N THR A 496 -25.99 20.96 -27.67
CA THR A 496 -25.12 20.39 -28.72
C THR A 496 -25.86 19.43 -29.64
N LEU A 497 -26.75 18.58 -29.10
CA LEU A 497 -27.54 17.64 -29.90
C LEU A 497 -28.69 18.29 -30.71
N ARG A 498 -28.98 19.59 -30.53
CA ARG A 498 -30.04 20.27 -31.29
C ARG A 498 -29.78 20.25 -32.79
N GLU A 499 -28.57 20.60 -33.20
CA GLU A 499 -28.22 20.74 -34.61
C GLU A 499 -28.10 19.39 -35.35
N PRO A 500 -27.48 18.34 -34.77
CA PRO A 500 -27.56 16.97 -35.29
C PRO A 500 -29.02 16.52 -35.45
N LEU A 501 -29.86 16.71 -34.44
CA LEU A 501 -31.27 16.32 -34.47
C LEU A 501 -32.05 17.07 -35.56
N ARG A 502 -31.80 18.38 -35.72
CA ARG A 502 -32.40 19.22 -36.78
C ARG A 502 -32.13 18.64 -38.17
N LYS A 503 -30.87 18.30 -38.45
CA LYS A 503 -30.47 17.78 -39.77
C LYS A 503 -31.04 16.41 -40.04
N VAL A 504 -31.05 15.55 -39.02
CA VAL A 504 -31.63 14.21 -39.08
C VAL A 504 -33.15 14.28 -39.35
N ILE A 505 -33.87 15.19 -38.70
CA ILE A 505 -35.30 15.44 -38.97
C ILE A 505 -35.51 16.00 -40.38
N LYS A 506 -34.75 17.03 -40.77
CA LYS A 506 -34.83 17.64 -42.10
C LYS A 506 -34.57 16.61 -43.22
N ASN A 507 -33.60 15.73 -43.02
CA ASN A 507 -33.17 14.72 -44.00
C ASN A 507 -33.91 13.37 -43.84
N LYS A 508 -34.96 13.30 -43.00
CA LYS A 508 -35.80 12.11 -42.77
C LYS A 508 -34.99 10.85 -42.41
N LYS A 509 -34.05 10.99 -41.47
CA LYS A 509 -33.20 9.90 -40.96
C LYS A 509 -33.82 9.31 -39.69
N ASP A 510 -34.92 8.58 -39.82
CA ASP A 510 -35.76 8.19 -38.67
C ASP A 510 -35.04 7.35 -37.62
N HIS A 511 -34.15 6.43 -38.00
CA HIS A 511 -33.44 5.61 -37.02
C HIS A 511 -32.50 6.42 -36.11
N VAL A 512 -31.69 7.31 -36.72
CA VAL A 512 -30.81 8.22 -35.97
C VAL A 512 -31.64 9.23 -35.17
N ARG A 513 -32.80 9.65 -35.68
CA ARG A 513 -33.75 10.52 -34.98
C ARG A 513 -34.21 9.85 -33.69
N THR A 514 -34.65 8.60 -33.76
CA THR A 514 -35.10 7.84 -32.59
C THR A 514 -34.01 7.79 -31.53
N ILE A 515 -32.77 7.46 -31.89
CA ILE A 515 -31.65 7.38 -30.93
C ILE A 515 -31.39 8.74 -30.26
N LEU A 516 -31.28 9.81 -31.05
CA LEU A 516 -31.03 11.16 -30.51
C LEU A 516 -32.18 11.66 -29.63
N THR A 517 -33.43 11.34 -29.98
CA THR A 517 -34.60 11.65 -29.15
C THR A 517 -34.59 10.84 -27.86
N SER A 518 -34.33 9.53 -27.92
CA SER A 518 -34.23 8.67 -26.73
C SER A 518 -33.13 9.15 -25.76
N ILE A 519 -31.97 9.60 -26.26
CA ILE A 519 -30.91 10.20 -25.43
C ILE A 519 -31.45 11.43 -24.68
N ARG A 520 -32.18 12.32 -25.36
CA ARG A 520 -32.78 13.51 -24.73
C ARG A 520 -33.85 13.12 -23.72
N GLU A 521 -34.71 12.16 -24.03
CA GLU A 521 -35.77 11.71 -23.11
C GLU A 521 -35.23 11.00 -21.86
N THR A 522 -34.07 10.34 -21.97
CA THR A 522 -33.45 9.60 -20.84
C THR A 522 -32.87 10.54 -19.78
N CYS A 523 -32.25 11.65 -20.21
CA CYS A 523 -31.39 12.46 -19.34
C CYS A 523 -31.66 13.97 -19.34
N ALA A 524 -32.45 14.53 -20.27
CA ALA A 524 -32.65 15.97 -20.31
C ALA A 524 -33.52 16.45 -19.14
N ASP A 525 -32.95 17.29 -18.27
CA ASP A 525 -33.69 18.01 -17.23
C ASP A 525 -33.99 19.43 -17.70
N TRP A 526 -35.18 19.64 -18.24
CA TRP A 526 -35.62 20.94 -18.73
C TRP A 526 -35.96 21.87 -17.57
N GLN A 527 -35.57 23.15 -17.65
CA GLN A 527 -35.82 24.16 -16.61
C GLN A 527 -37.28 24.25 -16.15
N HIS A 528 -38.24 24.00 -17.06
CA HIS A 528 -39.68 24.01 -16.79
C HIS A 528 -40.31 22.61 -16.72
N GLY A 529 -39.49 21.56 -16.59
CA GLY A 529 -39.92 20.16 -16.52
C GLY A 529 -40.38 19.55 -17.85
N VAL A 530 -40.54 20.35 -18.90
CA VAL A 530 -41.00 19.91 -20.23
C VAL A 530 -40.09 20.43 -21.33
N GLN A 531 -39.94 19.64 -22.40
CA GLN A 531 -39.17 20.04 -23.58
C GLN A 531 -39.84 21.24 -24.27
N PRO A 532 -39.08 22.27 -24.70
CA PRO A 532 -39.64 23.40 -25.45
C PRO A 532 -40.27 22.95 -26.77
N HIS A 533 -41.60 22.98 -26.85
CA HIS A 533 -42.37 22.56 -28.04
C HIS A 533 -42.26 23.53 -29.23
N ASP A 534 -41.86 24.77 -28.95
CA ASP A 534 -41.62 25.85 -29.90
C ASP A 534 -40.23 25.81 -30.53
N ASP A 535 -39.33 24.91 -30.08
CA ASP A 535 -38.00 24.77 -30.65
C ASP A 535 -38.07 24.43 -32.16
N PRO A 536 -37.56 25.31 -33.06
CA PRO A 536 -37.65 25.11 -34.50
C PRO A 536 -36.96 23.82 -34.97
N ILE A 537 -36.00 23.29 -34.22
CA ILE A 537 -35.26 22.08 -34.58
C ILE A 537 -36.14 20.83 -34.56
N LEU A 538 -37.18 20.79 -33.72
CA LEU A 538 -38.15 19.69 -33.67
C LEU A 538 -38.97 19.60 -34.98
N ARG A 539 -39.02 20.69 -35.74
CA ARG A 539 -39.66 20.77 -37.07
C ARG A 539 -38.63 20.74 -38.22
N GLY A 540 -37.35 20.52 -37.92
CA GLY A 540 -36.24 20.54 -38.89
C GLY A 540 -35.88 21.94 -39.42
N LYS A 541 -36.41 23.00 -38.82
CA LYS A 541 -36.15 24.40 -39.20
C LYS A 541 -34.91 24.93 -38.48
N LYS A 542 -34.23 25.90 -39.11
CA LYS A 542 -33.11 26.63 -38.48
C LYS A 542 -33.65 27.57 -37.40
N ASP A 543 -32.77 27.94 -36.48
CA ASP A 543 -33.02 29.01 -35.52
C ASP A 543 -33.30 30.34 -36.24
N PRO A 544 -34.14 31.22 -35.67
CA PRO A 544 -34.41 32.55 -36.21
C PRO A 544 -33.14 33.43 -36.18
N ASP A 545 -33.15 34.58 -36.85
CA ASP A 545 -31.96 35.46 -36.97
C ASP A 545 -31.41 35.95 -35.61
N GLY A 546 -32.25 35.97 -34.56
CA GLY A 546 -31.86 36.27 -33.17
C GLY A 546 -31.46 35.04 -32.31
N GLY A 547 -31.42 33.84 -32.90
CA GLY A 547 -31.19 32.57 -32.19
C GLY A 547 -32.41 32.04 -31.43
N PHE A 548 -32.36 30.77 -31.02
CA PHE A 548 -33.33 30.18 -30.09
C PHE A 548 -32.62 29.88 -28.76
N GLY A 549 -32.96 30.63 -27.71
CA GLY A 549 -32.32 30.51 -26.40
C GLY A 549 -32.93 29.42 -25.54
N ILE A 550 -32.13 28.40 -25.20
CA ILE A 550 -32.49 27.42 -24.17
C ILE A 550 -31.67 27.71 -22.92
N LYS A 551 -32.35 27.96 -21.80
CA LYS A 551 -31.70 28.09 -20.49
C LYS A 551 -31.56 26.71 -19.85
N VAL A 552 -30.33 26.22 -19.78
CA VAL A 552 -30.01 24.94 -19.15
C VAL A 552 -29.87 25.13 -17.63
N PRO A 553 -30.52 24.31 -16.79
CA PRO A 553 -30.34 24.39 -15.35
C PRO A 553 -28.91 24.01 -14.93
N ARG A 554 -28.51 24.39 -13.72
CA ARG A 554 -27.27 23.94 -13.06
C ARG A 554 -27.62 23.30 -11.72
N ARG A 555 -27.28 22.02 -11.55
CA ARG A 555 -27.55 21.23 -10.34
C ARG A 555 -26.29 20.59 -9.80
N ARG A 556 -26.35 20.20 -8.52
CA ARG A 556 -25.30 19.48 -7.78
C ARG A 556 -25.57 17.97 -7.76
N VAL A 557 -25.75 17.34 -8.93
CA VAL A 557 -26.03 15.90 -9.00
C VAL A 557 -25.55 15.29 -10.31
N GLY A 558 -24.88 14.13 -10.24
CA GLY A 558 -24.52 13.38 -11.45
C GLY A 558 -25.71 12.59 -12.03
N PRO A 559 -25.60 12.07 -13.26
CA PRO A 559 -26.56 11.08 -13.77
C PRO A 559 -26.50 9.78 -12.95
N SER A 560 -27.58 9.00 -12.95
CA SER A 560 -27.53 7.62 -12.44
C SER A 560 -26.60 6.75 -13.30
N SER A 561 -26.12 5.61 -12.77
CA SER A 561 -25.26 4.69 -13.53
C SER A 561 -25.96 4.19 -14.81
N THR A 562 -27.26 3.93 -14.72
CA THR A 562 -28.11 3.56 -15.87
C THR A 562 -28.25 4.69 -16.89
N GLN A 563 -28.53 5.92 -16.46
CA GLN A 563 -28.61 7.07 -17.35
C GLN A 563 -27.31 7.25 -18.13
N LEU A 564 -26.17 7.20 -17.43
CA LEU A 564 -24.86 7.36 -18.04
C LEU A 564 -24.54 6.21 -19.00
N TYR A 565 -24.81 4.96 -18.61
CA TYR A 565 -24.62 3.79 -19.49
C TYR A 565 -25.46 3.91 -20.76
N MET A 566 -26.76 4.18 -20.63
CA MET A 566 -27.68 4.28 -21.76
C MET A 566 -27.27 5.39 -22.73
N VAL A 567 -26.93 6.58 -22.23
CA VAL A 567 -26.46 7.70 -23.08
C VAL A 567 -25.18 7.33 -23.80
N ARG A 568 -24.18 6.79 -23.09
CA ARG A 568 -22.90 6.41 -23.68
C ARG A 568 -23.07 5.34 -24.75
N THR A 569 -23.78 4.25 -24.45
CA THR A 569 -24.03 3.15 -25.39
C THR A 569 -24.81 3.60 -26.63
N MET A 570 -25.80 4.47 -26.47
CA MET A 570 -26.54 5.04 -27.59
C MET A 570 -25.65 5.93 -28.47
N LEU A 571 -24.83 6.80 -27.88
CA LEU A 571 -23.89 7.66 -28.60
C LEU A 571 -22.81 6.85 -29.31
N GLU A 572 -22.27 5.82 -28.66
CA GLU A 572 -21.28 4.90 -29.22
C GLU A 572 -21.81 4.24 -30.50
N SER A 573 -23.08 3.81 -30.49
CA SER A 573 -23.73 3.21 -31.66
C SER A 573 -23.85 4.17 -32.86
N LEU A 574 -23.85 5.48 -32.63
CA LEU A 574 -23.89 6.51 -33.68
C LEU A 574 -22.51 6.74 -34.31
N ILE A 575 -21.42 6.58 -33.55
CA ILE A 575 -20.04 6.81 -34.01
C ILE A 575 -19.34 5.54 -34.49
N ALA A 576 -19.88 4.36 -34.15
CA ALA A 576 -19.33 3.07 -34.52
C ALA A 576 -19.20 2.88 -36.05
N ASP A 577 -18.00 2.46 -36.48
CA ASP A 577 -17.69 2.15 -37.88
C ASP A 577 -18.15 0.74 -38.29
N LYS A 578 -18.40 -0.14 -37.31
CA LYS A 578 -18.87 -1.51 -37.52
C LYS A 578 -20.38 -1.61 -37.41
N SER A 579 -21.06 -1.42 -38.53
CA SER A 579 -22.32 -2.09 -38.79
C SER A 579 -22.09 -2.98 -40.01
N GLY A 580 -22.20 -4.29 -39.89
CA GLY A 580 -22.01 -5.22 -41.01
C GLY A 580 -23.08 -5.10 -42.13
N GLY A 581 -23.90 -4.05 -42.11
CA GLY A 581 -24.77 -3.63 -43.20
C GLY A 581 -24.08 -2.69 -44.20
N LYS A 582 -24.68 -2.51 -45.38
CA LYS A 582 -24.14 -1.65 -46.47
C LYS A 582 -24.04 -0.15 -46.10
N ARG A 583 -24.63 0.31 -44.99
CA ARG A 583 -24.67 1.71 -44.52
C ARG A 583 -24.56 1.77 -42.98
N THR A 584 -23.55 2.48 -42.47
CA THR A 584 -23.35 2.74 -41.03
C THR A 584 -24.14 3.97 -40.59
N LEU A 585 -24.60 4.01 -39.33
CA LEU A 585 -25.29 5.16 -38.76
C LEU A 585 -24.42 6.42 -38.77
N ARG A 586 -23.10 6.22 -38.61
CA ARG A 586 -22.08 7.26 -38.75
C ARG A 586 -22.19 8.05 -40.06
N LYS A 587 -22.52 7.40 -41.18
CA LYS A 587 -22.65 8.08 -42.49
C LYS A 587 -23.88 8.99 -42.59
N ASP A 588 -24.82 8.89 -41.65
CA ASP A 588 -26.03 9.69 -41.59
C ASP A 588 -25.90 10.91 -40.66
N ILE A 589 -24.71 11.13 -40.08
CA ILE A 589 -24.35 12.27 -39.24
C ILE A 589 -23.19 13.03 -39.88
N ASP A 590 -23.27 14.36 -39.90
CA ASP A 590 -22.19 15.18 -40.49
C ASP A 590 -20.93 15.18 -39.61
N GLY A 591 -19.76 15.26 -40.26
CA GLY A 591 -18.44 15.17 -39.63
C GLY A 591 -18.23 16.03 -38.36
N PRO A 592 -18.58 17.33 -38.35
CA PRO A 592 -18.40 18.17 -37.16
C PRO A 592 -19.18 17.67 -35.94
N TYR A 593 -20.37 17.10 -36.13
CA TYR A 593 -21.17 16.57 -35.02
C TYR A 593 -20.66 15.22 -34.53
N LEU A 594 -20.14 14.39 -35.44
CA LEU A 594 -19.46 13.15 -35.05
C LEU A 594 -18.27 13.43 -34.14
N LEU A 595 -17.48 14.47 -34.42
CA LEU A 595 -16.37 14.88 -33.56
C LEU A 595 -16.85 15.33 -32.17
N GLN A 596 -17.97 16.07 -32.10
CA GLN A 596 -18.56 16.48 -30.82
C GLN A 596 -19.08 15.28 -30.01
N ILE A 597 -19.73 14.31 -30.67
CA ILE A 597 -20.21 13.09 -30.02
C ILE A 597 -19.03 12.23 -29.53
N ASP A 598 -18.00 12.04 -30.36
CA ASP A 598 -16.79 11.29 -30.02
C ASP A 598 -16.04 11.94 -28.85
N GLN A 599 -15.90 13.26 -28.85
CA GLN A 599 -15.27 13.99 -27.75
C GLN A 599 -16.06 13.82 -26.44
N PHE A 600 -17.38 13.97 -26.48
CA PHE A 600 -18.23 13.76 -25.29
C PHE A 600 -18.15 12.31 -24.80
N HIS A 601 -18.15 11.33 -25.72
CA HIS A 601 -18.02 9.92 -25.39
C HIS A 601 -16.67 9.61 -24.72
N LYS A 602 -15.58 10.23 -25.18
CA LYS A 602 -14.25 10.08 -24.56
C LYS A 602 -14.18 10.74 -23.19
N THR A 603 -14.66 11.97 -23.05
CA THR A 603 -14.66 12.69 -21.76
C THR A 603 -15.51 11.98 -20.72
N SER A 604 -16.71 11.50 -21.09
CA SER A 604 -17.63 10.83 -20.17
C SER A 604 -17.18 9.42 -19.74
N PHE A 605 -16.07 8.89 -20.28
CA PHE A 605 -15.52 7.61 -19.84
C PHE A 605 -15.08 7.65 -18.39
N PHE A 606 -14.54 8.78 -17.93
CA PHE A 606 -14.01 8.90 -16.57
C PHE A 606 -15.05 9.31 -15.52
N TRP A 607 -16.27 9.64 -15.94
CA TRP A 607 -17.32 10.13 -15.05
C TRP A 607 -17.75 9.12 -13.96
N PRO A 608 -17.88 7.80 -14.23
CA PRO A 608 -18.18 6.84 -13.17
C PRO A 608 -17.12 6.83 -12.07
N TYR A 609 -15.84 7.00 -12.44
CA TYR A 609 -14.75 7.06 -11.47
C TYR A 609 -14.82 8.33 -10.63
N LEU A 610 -15.04 9.48 -11.27
CA LEU A 610 -15.09 10.79 -10.60
C LEU A 610 -16.31 10.91 -9.67
N LEU A 611 -17.46 10.40 -10.09
CA LEU A 611 -18.66 10.38 -9.24
C LEU A 611 -18.47 9.52 -7.98
N ASN A 612 -17.58 8.52 -8.05
CA ASN A 612 -17.19 7.63 -6.94
C ASN A 612 -15.73 7.89 -6.49
N ILE A 613 -15.31 9.16 -6.45
CA ILE A 613 -13.91 9.54 -6.19
C ILE A 613 -13.32 8.91 -4.94
N SER A 614 -14.09 8.76 -3.86
CA SER A 614 -13.63 8.18 -2.59
C SER A 614 -13.12 6.74 -2.76
N GLU A 615 -13.91 5.91 -3.46
CA GLU A 615 -13.54 4.52 -3.73
C GLU A 615 -12.34 4.44 -4.68
N TYR A 616 -12.33 5.23 -5.75
CA TYR A 616 -11.24 5.18 -6.73
C TYR A 616 -9.96 5.84 -6.23
N LEU A 617 -10.03 6.76 -5.26
CA LEU A 617 -8.86 7.26 -4.56
C LEU A 617 -8.16 6.13 -3.80
N GLN A 618 -8.91 5.28 -3.10
CA GLN A 618 -8.37 4.08 -2.44
C GLN A 618 -7.81 3.08 -3.45
N GLN A 619 -8.55 2.76 -4.52
CA GLN A 619 -8.11 1.79 -5.52
C GLN A 619 -6.87 2.25 -6.30
N CYS A 620 -6.71 3.56 -6.53
CA CYS A 620 -5.50 4.12 -7.16
C CYS A 620 -4.27 4.11 -6.25
N CYS A 621 -4.44 3.92 -4.94
CA CYS A 621 -3.37 3.91 -3.94
C CYS A 621 -3.16 2.52 -3.29
N ASP A 622 -3.81 1.48 -3.79
CA ASP A 622 -3.78 0.15 -3.18
C ASP A 622 -2.40 -0.51 -3.31
N LEU A 623 -1.69 -0.60 -2.19
CA LEU A 623 -0.41 -1.29 -2.04
C LEU A 623 -0.49 -2.52 -1.11
N SER A 624 -1.71 -2.98 -0.81
CA SER A 624 -1.97 -4.10 0.12
C SER A 624 -1.28 -5.41 -0.27
N GLN A 625 -1.06 -5.62 -1.57
CA GLN A 625 -0.51 -6.86 -2.12
C GLN A 625 0.98 -7.07 -1.80
N LEU A 626 1.68 -6.06 -1.29
CA LEU A 626 3.10 -6.17 -0.91
C LEU A 626 3.34 -7.10 0.29
N TRP A 627 2.33 -7.35 1.13
CA TRP A 627 2.45 -8.22 2.32
C TRP A 627 2.06 -9.67 2.04
N TYR A 628 1.02 -9.89 1.23
CA TYR A 628 0.44 -11.21 0.98
C TYR A 628 1.40 -12.13 0.23
N ARG A 629 1.38 -13.43 0.58
CA ARG A 629 2.37 -14.41 0.12
C ARG A 629 1.87 -15.86 0.09
N GLU A 630 0.56 -16.05 -0.11
CA GLU A 630 -0.08 -17.39 -0.07
C GLU A 630 0.38 -18.31 -1.21
N PHE A 631 0.74 -17.76 -2.37
CA PHE A 631 1.27 -18.55 -3.48
C PHE A 631 2.65 -19.12 -3.13
N TYR A 632 3.58 -18.28 -2.63
CA TYR A 632 4.89 -18.77 -2.19
C TYR A 632 4.78 -19.73 -1.01
N LEU A 633 3.85 -19.51 -0.07
CA LEU A 633 3.58 -20.46 1.02
C LEU A 633 3.12 -21.83 0.51
N GLU A 634 2.25 -21.87 -0.50
CA GLU A 634 1.83 -23.12 -1.14
C GLU A 634 3.04 -23.85 -1.77
N MET A 635 3.93 -23.11 -2.46
CA MET A 635 5.13 -23.66 -3.10
C MET A 635 6.15 -24.25 -2.12
N THR A 636 6.14 -23.83 -0.84
CA THR A 636 6.98 -24.47 0.19
C THR A 636 6.60 -25.92 0.43
N MET A 637 5.40 -26.36 0.00
CA MET A 637 4.85 -27.71 0.23
C MET A 637 4.79 -28.09 1.72
N GLY A 638 4.79 -27.11 2.64
CA GLY A 638 4.83 -27.36 4.07
C GLY A 638 6.13 -28.01 4.53
N LYS A 639 7.22 -27.76 3.79
CA LYS A 639 8.57 -28.19 4.14
C LYS A 639 8.88 -27.79 5.58
N ARG A 640 9.54 -28.70 6.28
CA ARG A 640 10.11 -28.46 7.61
C ARG A 640 11.42 -27.72 7.41
N ILE A 641 11.59 -26.57 8.05
CA ILE A 641 12.83 -25.81 7.96
C ILE A 641 13.70 -26.21 9.15
N GLN A 642 15.00 -26.40 8.92
CA GLN A 642 15.99 -26.43 9.99
C GLN A 642 16.65 -25.05 10.01
N HIS A 643 16.33 -24.18 10.97
CA HIS A 643 17.23 -23.06 11.30
C HIS A 643 17.04 -22.62 12.75
N CYS A 644 18.12 -22.72 13.52
CA CYS A 644 18.33 -22.03 14.79
C CYS A 644 19.06 -20.73 14.44
N ALA A 645 18.46 -19.57 14.77
CA ALA A 645 19.02 -18.24 14.48
C ALA A 645 19.05 -17.35 15.73
N ALA A 646 19.35 -17.92 16.89
CA ALA A 646 19.68 -17.13 18.07
C ALA A 646 21.21 -17.03 18.21
N PRO A 647 21.81 -15.82 18.21
CA PRO A 647 23.18 -15.65 18.68
C PRO A 647 23.16 -15.85 20.20
N HIS A 648 23.52 -17.05 20.67
CA HIS A 648 23.74 -17.29 22.09
C HIS A 648 25.17 -16.85 22.46
N GLU A 649 25.29 -15.77 23.23
CA GLU A 649 26.55 -15.41 23.90
C GLU A 649 26.74 -16.25 25.17
N HIS A 650 26.79 -17.58 25.08
CA HIS A 650 27.30 -18.42 26.17
C HIS A 650 27.96 -19.69 25.62
N ASN A 651 29.18 -19.97 26.10
CA ASN A 651 29.87 -21.24 25.89
C ASN A 651 29.09 -22.39 26.56
N ASP A 652 29.18 -23.55 25.91
CA ASP A 652 28.77 -24.90 26.33
C ASP A 652 27.40 -25.41 25.81
N GLU A 653 27.52 -26.29 24.81
CA GLU A 653 26.61 -27.36 24.38
C GLU A 653 25.09 -27.08 24.29
N CYS A 654 24.66 -26.51 23.16
CA CYS A 654 23.24 -26.51 22.77
C CYS A 654 22.81 -27.92 22.32
N SER A 655 22.39 -28.76 23.27
CA SER A 655 21.89 -30.12 23.03
C SER A 655 20.36 -30.26 23.15
N ASN A 656 19.60 -29.17 23.24
CA ASN A 656 18.13 -29.23 23.35
C ASN A 656 17.40 -28.04 22.67
N LEU A 657 16.95 -28.26 21.43
CA LEU A 657 15.67 -27.86 20.80
C LEU A 657 15.86 -27.67 19.28
N VAL A 658 15.84 -28.78 18.53
CA VAL A 658 15.48 -28.74 17.11
C VAL A 658 13.96 -28.89 17.04
N VAL A 659 13.20 -27.80 17.20
CA VAL A 659 11.78 -27.83 16.89
C VAL A 659 11.67 -27.76 15.36
N MET A 660 11.43 -28.90 14.73
CA MET A 660 11.14 -28.99 13.30
C MET A 660 9.77 -28.38 13.01
N GLU A 661 9.69 -27.06 12.85
CA GLU A 661 8.44 -26.39 12.49
C GLU A 661 8.17 -26.50 10.98
N LYS A 662 6.93 -26.83 10.63
CA LYS A 662 6.45 -26.74 9.23
C LYS A 662 6.43 -25.26 8.86
N ARG A 663 6.88 -24.86 7.66
CA ARG A 663 6.77 -23.47 7.19
C ARG A 663 5.28 -23.10 7.03
N ILE A 664 4.74 -22.42 8.04
CA ILE A 664 3.34 -21.94 8.10
C ILE A 664 3.21 -20.46 7.74
N GLN A 665 4.32 -19.72 7.84
CA GLN A 665 4.47 -18.32 7.44
C GLN A 665 5.96 -18.02 7.19
N PHE A 666 6.27 -16.95 6.46
CA PHE A 666 7.64 -16.42 6.28
C PHE A 666 8.00 -15.43 7.40
N PRO A 667 9.27 -15.37 7.81
CA PRO A 667 9.71 -14.46 8.86
C PRO A 667 9.76 -13.00 8.35
N ILE A 668 9.83 -12.05 9.29
CA ILE A 668 9.65 -10.62 9.02
C ILE A 668 10.73 -10.05 8.08
N GLU A 669 11.93 -10.61 8.06
CA GLU A 669 13.01 -10.21 7.14
C GLU A 669 12.72 -10.50 5.66
N MET A 670 11.66 -11.26 5.36
CA MET A 670 11.15 -11.51 4.00
C MET A 670 9.87 -10.72 3.70
N SER A 671 9.36 -9.96 4.67
CA SER A 671 8.14 -9.18 4.54
C SER A 671 8.44 -7.78 4.00
N MET A 672 7.88 -7.40 2.86
CA MET A 672 8.19 -6.12 2.21
C MET A 672 7.97 -4.90 3.10
N PRO A 673 6.85 -4.75 3.84
CA PRO A 673 6.69 -3.63 4.76
C PRO A 673 7.84 -3.51 5.76
N TRP A 674 8.25 -4.62 6.38
CA TRP A 674 9.35 -4.61 7.34
C TRP A 674 10.73 -4.43 6.69
N ILE A 675 10.98 -5.03 5.53
CA ILE A 675 12.23 -4.83 4.78
C ILE A 675 12.47 -3.34 4.54
N LEU A 676 11.44 -2.61 4.11
CA LEU A 676 11.52 -1.17 3.85
C LEU A 676 11.67 -0.37 5.16
N THR A 677 10.85 -0.62 6.18
CA THR A 677 10.94 0.09 7.47
C THR A 677 12.31 -0.12 8.12
N ASP A 678 12.77 -1.37 8.22
CA ASP A 678 14.03 -1.72 8.87
C ASP A 678 15.24 -1.19 8.11
N HIS A 679 15.14 -1.03 6.79
CA HIS A 679 16.19 -0.42 5.98
C HIS A 679 16.47 1.03 6.38
N ILE A 680 15.42 1.84 6.63
CA ILE A 680 15.57 3.22 7.13
C ILE A 680 16.20 3.22 8.51
N LEU A 681 15.73 2.35 9.41
CA LEU A 681 16.26 2.24 10.77
C LEU A 681 17.73 1.81 10.77
N ARG A 682 18.14 0.84 9.95
CA ARG A 682 19.52 0.37 9.91
C ARG A 682 20.49 1.43 9.39
N ASN A 683 20.13 2.11 8.30
CA ASN A 683 21.00 3.10 7.65
C ASN A 683 20.96 4.47 8.33
N LYS A 684 19.89 4.79 9.08
CA LYS A 684 19.71 6.05 9.80
C LYS A 684 19.74 7.26 8.86
N GLU A 685 19.27 7.06 7.63
CA GLU A 685 19.37 8.02 6.53
C GLU A 685 18.51 9.27 6.82
N PRO A 686 19.11 10.48 7.00
CA PRO A 686 18.37 11.69 7.38
C PRO A 686 17.31 12.11 6.38
N SER A 687 17.53 11.83 5.09
CA SER A 687 16.58 12.17 4.05
C SER A 687 15.28 11.35 4.13
N MET A 688 15.34 10.14 4.70
CA MET A 688 14.25 9.16 4.71
C MET A 688 13.60 8.95 6.09
N MET A 689 14.17 9.52 7.16
CA MET A 689 13.67 9.31 8.52
C MET A 689 12.21 9.77 8.70
N GLU A 690 11.79 10.85 8.04
CA GLU A 690 10.40 11.33 8.07
C GLU A 690 9.44 10.43 7.30
N CYS A 691 9.96 9.54 6.44
CA CYS A 691 9.16 8.63 5.64
C CYS A 691 8.92 7.27 6.31
N VAL A 692 9.52 7.00 7.47
CA VAL A 692 9.54 5.65 8.08
C VAL A 692 8.16 5.10 8.46
N LEU A 693 7.17 5.98 8.67
CA LEU A 693 5.80 5.58 8.98
C LEU A 693 5.00 5.13 7.74
N TYR A 694 5.35 5.58 6.53
CA TYR A 694 4.61 5.20 5.31
C TYR A 694 4.76 3.72 4.94
N PRO A 695 5.95 3.07 5.05
CA PRO A 695 6.05 1.64 4.89
C PRO A 695 5.34 0.83 5.98
N LEU A 696 5.27 1.34 7.22
CA LEU A 696 4.48 0.71 8.29
C LEU A 696 2.98 0.76 7.99
N ASP A 697 2.51 1.82 7.32
CA ASP A 697 1.12 1.94 6.90
C ASP A 697 0.71 0.89 5.84
N LEU A 698 1.64 0.23 5.16
CA LEU A 698 1.30 -0.91 4.28
C LEU A 698 0.60 -2.06 5.04
N TYR A 699 0.82 -2.16 6.36
CA TYR A 699 0.05 -3.09 7.19
C TYR A 699 -1.41 -2.67 7.34
N ASN A 700 -1.73 -1.38 7.32
CA ASN A 700 -3.13 -0.90 7.28
C ASN A 700 -3.80 -1.33 5.97
N ASP A 701 -3.13 -1.14 4.83
CA ASP A 701 -3.64 -1.59 3.52
C ASP A 701 -3.91 -3.10 3.54
N ALA A 702 -2.93 -3.89 4.01
CA ALA A 702 -3.07 -5.35 4.13
C ALA A 702 -4.22 -5.74 5.07
N GLY A 703 -4.28 -5.17 6.27
CA GLY A 703 -5.32 -5.45 7.26
C GLY A 703 -6.72 -5.10 6.75
N TYR A 704 -6.88 -3.95 6.10
CA TYR A 704 -8.14 -3.54 5.49
C TYR A 704 -8.57 -4.50 4.37
N TYR A 705 -7.64 -4.90 3.49
CA TYR A 705 -7.90 -5.84 2.41
C TYR A 705 -8.29 -7.24 2.95
N ALA A 706 -7.66 -7.69 4.05
CA ALA A 706 -7.97 -8.97 4.68
C ALA A 706 -9.41 -9.02 5.21
N LEU A 707 -9.87 -7.91 5.80
CA LEU A 707 -11.19 -7.78 6.40
C LEU A 707 -12.31 -7.55 5.37
N THR A 708 -12.07 -6.73 4.34
CA THR A 708 -13.12 -6.27 3.42
C THR A 708 -13.19 -7.06 2.11
N ARG A 709 -12.04 -7.38 1.51
CA ARG A 709 -11.92 -8.08 0.22
C ARG A 709 -11.76 -9.58 0.41
N PHE A 710 -10.73 -10.04 1.12
CA PHE A 710 -10.53 -11.48 1.36
C PHE A 710 -11.55 -12.06 2.34
N ARG A 711 -11.98 -11.26 3.33
CA ARG A 711 -12.89 -11.66 4.41
C ARG A 711 -12.39 -12.93 5.11
N LYS A 712 -11.14 -12.90 5.59
CA LYS A 712 -10.48 -14.01 6.30
C LYS A 712 -9.82 -13.51 7.58
N GLN A 713 -10.25 -14.07 8.72
CA GLN A 713 -9.73 -13.73 10.04
C GLN A 713 -8.25 -14.09 10.17
N PHE A 714 -7.86 -15.31 9.82
CA PHE A 714 -6.47 -15.76 10.00
C PHE A 714 -5.43 -14.89 9.27
N LEU A 715 -5.78 -14.26 8.13
CA LEU A 715 -4.90 -13.32 7.45
C LEU A 715 -4.72 -12.04 8.25
N TYR A 716 -5.81 -11.51 8.82
CA TYR A 716 -5.74 -10.35 9.71
C TYR A 716 -4.96 -10.67 10.99
N ASP A 717 -5.20 -11.84 11.60
CA ASP A 717 -4.49 -12.30 12.80
C ASP A 717 -2.96 -12.35 12.56
N GLU A 718 -2.54 -12.80 11.38
CA GLU A 718 -1.13 -12.84 10.99
C GLU A 718 -0.54 -11.45 10.71
N VAL A 719 -1.29 -10.57 10.03
CA VAL A 719 -0.90 -9.16 9.86
C VAL A 719 -0.73 -8.48 11.22
N GLU A 720 -1.67 -8.68 12.13
CA GLU A 720 -1.65 -8.11 13.49
C GLU A 720 -0.48 -8.64 14.32
N ALA A 721 -0.23 -9.96 14.29
CA ALA A 721 0.90 -10.56 14.98
C ALA A 721 2.25 -10.04 14.44
N GLU A 722 2.37 -9.87 13.13
CA GLU A 722 3.56 -9.31 12.50
C GLU A 722 3.76 -7.83 12.88
N VAL A 723 2.69 -7.02 12.85
CA VAL A 723 2.73 -5.62 13.30
C VAL A 723 3.17 -5.52 14.76
N ASN A 724 2.64 -6.34 15.66
CA ASN A 724 3.04 -6.30 17.07
C ASN A 724 4.54 -6.52 17.24
N LEU A 725 5.12 -7.52 16.58
CA LEU A 725 6.55 -7.80 16.63
C LEU A 725 7.39 -6.69 15.97
N CYS A 726 7.01 -6.26 14.78
CA CYS A 726 7.73 -5.24 14.02
C CYS A 726 7.66 -3.86 14.71
N PHE A 727 6.52 -3.51 15.30
CA PHE A 727 6.33 -2.25 16.00
C PHE A 727 7.14 -2.19 17.30
N ASP A 728 7.21 -3.28 18.06
CA ASP A 728 8.10 -3.37 19.22
C ASP A 728 9.57 -3.16 18.85
N GLN A 729 10.01 -3.78 17.75
CA GLN A 729 11.37 -3.58 17.21
C GLN A 729 11.59 -2.16 16.67
N PHE A 730 10.58 -1.57 16.02
CA PHE A 730 10.62 -0.19 15.52
C PHE A 730 10.84 0.78 16.68
N VAL A 731 10.01 0.71 17.73
CA VAL A 731 10.14 1.59 18.90
C VAL A 731 11.47 1.37 19.61
N TYR A 732 11.93 0.11 19.74
CA TYR A 732 13.25 -0.20 20.31
C TYR A 732 14.38 0.49 19.53
N LYS A 733 14.48 0.22 18.22
CA LYS A 733 15.56 0.71 17.36
C LYS A 733 15.54 2.24 17.26
N LEU A 734 14.35 2.83 17.07
CA LEU A 734 14.19 4.27 16.96
C LEU A 734 14.61 4.97 18.26
N SER A 735 14.15 4.49 19.42
CA SER A 735 14.48 5.11 20.71
C SER A 735 15.97 5.02 21.05
N GLU A 736 16.62 3.88 20.77
CA GLU A 736 18.07 3.72 20.96
C GLU A 736 18.85 4.70 20.07
N GLN A 737 18.42 4.86 18.81
CA GLN A 737 19.05 5.78 17.87
C GLN A 737 18.90 7.24 18.26
N ILE A 738 17.70 7.66 18.67
CA ILE A 738 17.43 9.01 19.17
C ILE A 738 18.32 9.30 20.37
N PHE A 739 18.32 8.41 21.38
CA PHE A 739 19.16 8.59 22.56
C PHE A 739 20.65 8.65 22.22
N ALA A 740 21.13 7.76 21.36
CA ALA A 740 22.53 7.74 20.93
C ALA A 740 22.92 8.99 20.15
N TYR A 741 22.03 9.50 19.29
CA TYR A 741 22.23 10.74 18.52
C TYR A 741 22.39 11.94 19.45
N TYR A 742 21.41 12.17 20.34
CA TYR A 742 21.44 13.32 21.26
C TYR A 742 22.56 13.21 22.30
N LYS A 743 22.96 11.99 22.71
CA LYS A 743 24.15 11.83 23.56
C LYS A 743 25.43 12.22 22.82
N ASN A 744 25.62 11.73 21.60
CA ASN A 744 26.78 12.07 20.78
C ASN A 744 26.83 13.57 20.46
N LEU A 745 25.67 14.20 20.25
CA LEU A 745 25.56 15.64 20.06
C LEU A 745 25.97 16.40 21.32
N ALA A 746 25.43 16.05 22.48
CA ALA A 746 25.79 16.66 23.76
C ALA A 746 27.30 16.52 24.06
N GLY A 747 27.85 15.32 23.89
CA GLY A 747 29.28 15.06 24.05
C GLY A 747 30.14 15.84 23.05
N SER A 748 29.66 16.06 21.83
CA SER A 748 30.36 16.85 20.81
C SER A 748 30.33 18.35 21.10
N ILE A 749 29.21 18.89 21.59
CA ILE A 749 29.02 20.30 21.97
C ILE A 749 29.94 20.68 23.14
N LEU A 750 30.03 19.81 24.14
CA LEU A 750 30.84 20.07 25.35
C LEU A 750 32.33 19.77 25.18
N LEU A 751 32.74 19.13 24.07
CA LEU A 751 34.14 18.87 23.81
C LEU A 751 34.89 20.18 23.57
N ASP A 752 36.05 20.34 24.23
CA ASP A 752 36.84 21.56 24.12
C ASP A 752 37.22 21.88 22.65
N LYS A 753 36.94 23.11 22.23
CA LYS A 753 37.12 23.54 20.84
C LYS A 753 38.59 23.58 20.44
N ARG A 754 39.48 23.94 21.38
CA ARG A 754 40.93 23.98 21.14
C ARG A 754 41.48 22.58 20.99
N PHE A 755 41.08 21.64 21.86
CA PHE A 755 41.40 20.23 21.73
C PHE A 755 40.99 19.67 20.36
N ARG A 756 39.75 19.96 19.91
CA ARG A 756 39.28 19.53 18.59
C ARG A 756 40.13 20.09 17.45
N MET A 757 40.58 21.34 17.56
CA MET A 757 41.45 21.99 16.57
C MET A 757 42.85 21.36 16.53
N GLU A 758 43.47 21.13 17.69
CA GLU A 758 44.78 20.49 17.80
C GLU A 758 44.76 19.04 17.25
N CYS A 759 43.72 18.26 17.57
CA CYS A 759 43.54 16.93 16.99
C CYS A 759 43.44 16.98 15.46
N ALA A 760 42.74 17.97 14.90
CA ALA A 760 42.63 18.15 13.46
C ALA A 760 43.98 18.49 12.80
N LEU A 761 44.81 19.31 13.45
CA LEU A 761 46.18 19.59 13.00
C LEU A 761 47.06 18.33 12.99
N LEU A 762 46.83 17.42 13.95
CA LEU A 762 47.49 16.11 14.03
C LEU A 762 46.85 15.04 13.12
N GLY A 763 45.95 15.42 12.21
CA GLY A 763 45.29 14.53 11.25
C GLY A 763 44.13 13.71 11.82
N THR A 764 43.72 13.93 13.08
CA THR A 764 42.58 13.25 13.71
C THR A 764 41.36 14.18 13.74
N ARG A 765 40.45 14.02 12.78
CA ARG A 765 39.19 14.78 12.76
C ARG A 765 38.17 14.13 13.69
N LEU A 766 37.69 14.89 14.67
CA LEU A 766 36.50 14.55 15.44
C LEU A 766 35.32 15.27 14.78
N PRO A 767 34.38 14.58 14.10
CA PRO A 767 33.20 15.21 13.54
C PRO A 767 32.09 15.39 14.59
N TYR A 768 31.09 16.22 14.29
CA TYR A 768 29.80 16.18 14.97
C TYR A 768 28.97 15.01 14.39
N PRO A 769 27.97 14.49 15.11
CA PRO A 769 27.03 13.55 14.49
C PRO A 769 26.32 14.22 13.30
N PRO A 770 26.12 13.51 12.17
CA PRO A 770 25.33 14.02 11.05
C PRO A 770 23.93 14.44 11.50
N ALA A 771 23.44 15.60 11.06
CA ALA A 771 22.10 16.06 11.40
C ALA A 771 21.04 15.05 10.92
N ASN A 772 20.00 14.82 11.72
CA ASN A 772 18.94 13.88 11.42
C ASN A 772 17.56 14.44 11.79
N ARG A 773 16.49 13.90 11.21
CA ARG A 773 15.11 14.42 11.30
C ARG A 773 14.24 13.57 12.24
N TYR A 774 14.67 13.41 13.49
CA TYR A 774 13.90 12.67 14.50
C TYR A 774 12.77 13.48 15.14
N GLU A 775 12.81 14.81 15.04
CA GLU A 775 11.85 15.70 15.72
C GLU A 775 10.41 15.45 15.30
N THR A 776 10.16 15.20 14.02
CA THR A 776 8.81 14.94 13.50
C THR A 776 8.24 13.63 14.06
N LEU A 777 9.07 12.59 14.20
CA LEU A 777 8.70 11.32 14.83
C LEU A 777 8.46 11.46 16.33
N MET A 778 9.30 12.22 17.03
CA MET A 778 9.11 12.49 18.46
C MET A 778 7.82 13.28 18.73
N LYS A 779 7.29 14.03 17.75
CA LYS A 779 6.05 14.79 17.91
C LYS A 779 4.77 13.99 17.64
N GLN A 780 4.85 12.76 17.17
CA GLN A 780 3.66 11.95 16.86
C GLN A 780 2.94 11.49 18.13
N ARG A 781 1.64 11.77 18.24
CA ARG A 781 0.82 11.48 19.44
C ARG A 781 -0.30 10.48 19.20
N HIS A 782 -0.66 10.23 17.95
CA HIS A 782 -1.75 9.33 17.61
C HIS A 782 -1.52 8.63 16.26
N VAL A 783 -0.43 7.88 16.18
CA VAL A 783 -0.12 7.05 15.01
C VAL A 783 -1.22 6.02 14.79
N LEU A 784 -1.88 6.09 13.64
CA LEU A 784 -2.98 5.19 13.31
C LEU A 784 -2.47 3.90 12.67
N LEU A 785 -2.55 2.78 13.40
CA LEU A 785 -2.09 1.48 12.93
C LEU A 785 -3.06 0.37 13.37
N LEU A 786 -3.57 -0.38 12.39
CA LEU A 786 -4.59 -1.42 12.51
C LEU A 786 -5.79 -1.00 13.37
N GLY A 787 -6.23 0.25 13.22
CA GLY A 787 -7.35 0.84 13.97
C GLY A 787 -7.01 1.32 15.39
N ARG A 788 -5.75 1.19 15.84
CA ARG A 788 -5.27 1.76 17.11
C ARG A 788 -4.77 3.17 16.88
N SER A 789 -4.92 4.03 17.88
CA SER A 789 -4.24 5.32 17.99
C SER A 789 -3.07 5.18 18.96
N ILE A 790 -1.84 5.21 18.46
CA ILE A 790 -0.62 4.94 19.22
C ILE A 790 0.12 6.24 19.53
N ASP A 791 0.35 6.51 20.82
CA ASP A 791 1.19 7.63 21.27
C ASP A 791 2.67 7.27 21.18
N LEU A 792 3.28 7.52 20.01
CA LEU A 792 4.68 7.22 19.76
C LEU A 792 5.61 8.07 20.63
N ASN A 793 5.29 9.35 20.88
CA ASN A 793 6.02 10.21 21.80
C ASN A 793 6.15 9.56 23.18
N LYS A 794 5.04 9.08 23.74
CA LYS A 794 5.02 8.42 25.05
C LYS A 794 5.89 7.16 25.08
N LEU A 795 5.82 6.32 24.06
CA LEU A 795 6.62 5.09 23.97
C LEU A 795 8.13 5.40 23.87
N ILE A 796 8.49 6.42 23.08
CA ILE A 796 9.87 6.92 22.98
C ILE A 796 10.34 7.48 24.33
N SER A 797 9.54 8.34 24.98
CA SER A 797 9.83 8.91 26.29
C SER A 797 10.12 7.84 27.34
N GLN A 798 9.29 6.79 27.41
CA GLN A 798 9.48 5.70 28.38
C GLN A 798 10.85 5.02 28.23
N ARG A 799 11.25 4.70 26.99
CA ARG A 799 12.55 4.07 26.71
C ARG A 799 13.70 5.03 26.95
N ILE A 800 13.53 6.31 26.63
CA ILE A 800 14.56 7.33 26.83
C ILE A 800 14.77 7.66 28.30
N ASN A 801 13.72 7.72 29.13
CA ASN A 801 13.85 7.82 30.58
C ASN A 801 14.66 6.64 31.13
N ALA A 802 14.33 5.40 30.73
CA ALA A 802 15.09 4.22 31.16
C ALA A 802 16.57 4.26 30.72
N ASN A 803 16.85 4.69 29.48
CA ASN A 803 18.21 4.85 28.99
C ASN A 803 18.98 5.97 29.71
N MET A 804 18.32 7.08 30.04
CA MET A 804 18.92 8.17 30.80
C MET A 804 19.24 7.72 32.23
N GLN A 805 18.31 7.03 32.90
CA GLN A 805 18.53 6.46 34.23
C GLN A 805 19.71 5.48 34.24
N LYS A 806 19.74 4.56 33.28
CA LYS A 806 20.86 3.62 33.09
C LYS A 806 22.19 4.33 32.82
N SER A 807 22.17 5.43 32.06
CA SER A 807 23.37 6.20 31.78
C SER A 807 23.92 6.94 33.00
N LEU A 808 23.04 7.45 33.87
CA LEU A 808 23.42 8.04 35.15
C LEU A 808 23.97 6.98 36.11
N ASP A 809 23.31 5.83 36.22
CA ASP A 809 23.79 4.70 37.02
C ASP A 809 25.18 4.24 36.56
N LEU A 810 25.39 4.05 35.26
CA LEU A 810 26.69 3.69 34.70
C LEU A 810 27.78 4.72 34.99
N ALA A 811 27.46 6.02 35.00
CA ALA A 811 28.40 7.07 35.36
C ALA A 811 28.85 6.94 36.83
N LEU A 812 27.91 6.65 37.74
CA LEU A 812 28.17 6.46 39.16
C LEU A 812 28.94 5.19 39.45
N THR A 813 28.52 4.06 38.87
CA THR A 813 29.20 2.76 39.01
C THR A 813 30.64 2.83 38.47
N ARG A 814 30.86 3.61 37.41
CA ARG A 814 32.21 3.87 36.89
C ARG A 814 33.07 4.68 37.86
N PHE A 815 32.49 5.64 38.59
CA PHE A 815 33.20 6.38 39.63
C PHE A 815 33.52 5.50 40.84
N GLU A 816 32.59 4.64 41.27
CA GLU A 816 32.79 3.66 42.35
C GLU A 816 33.91 2.65 42.04
N ALA A 817 34.14 2.36 40.75
CA ALA A 817 35.26 1.55 40.27
C ALA A 817 36.61 2.29 40.18
N SER A 818 36.65 3.60 40.47
CA SER A 818 37.83 4.47 40.35
C SER A 818 38.26 5.08 41.69
N ASP A 819 39.49 5.60 41.75
CA ASP A 819 39.96 6.37 42.92
C ASP A 819 39.34 7.77 42.98
N LEU A 820 39.65 8.52 44.05
CA LEU A 820 39.13 9.88 44.26
C LEU A 820 39.37 10.84 43.07
N THR A 821 40.42 10.61 42.26
CA THR A 821 40.73 11.49 41.12
C THR A 821 39.69 11.39 40.00
N GLY A 822 38.98 10.26 39.92
CA GLY A 822 37.91 10.00 38.94
C GLY A 822 36.69 10.92 39.08
N ILE A 823 36.56 11.67 40.18
CA ILE A 823 35.42 12.56 40.40
C ILE A 823 35.32 13.69 39.36
N VAL A 824 36.45 14.09 38.75
CA VAL A 824 36.46 15.11 37.69
C VAL A 824 35.89 14.55 36.38
N GLU A 825 36.16 13.27 36.08
CA GLU A 825 35.55 12.55 34.95
C GLU A 825 34.04 12.40 35.18
N LEU A 826 33.62 12.06 36.41
CA LEU A 826 32.21 11.97 36.79
C LEU A 826 31.47 13.30 36.60
N ASP A 827 31.99 14.42 37.11
CA ASP A 827 31.38 15.75 36.92
C ASP A 827 31.22 16.09 35.43
N GLY A 828 32.22 15.76 34.62
CA GLY A 828 32.16 15.90 33.17
C GLY A 828 31.04 15.07 32.53
N LEU A 829 30.93 13.80 32.92
CA LEU A 829 29.96 12.86 32.35
C LEU A 829 28.53 13.21 32.75
N LEU A 830 28.32 13.65 33.99
CA LEU A 830 27.03 14.16 34.46
C LEU A 830 26.60 15.42 33.69
N ARG A 831 27.54 16.30 33.34
CA ARG A 831 27.24 17.47 32.50
C ARG A 831 26.83 17.10 31.08
N VAL A 832 27.44 16.06 30.49
CA VAL A 832 27.01 15.52 29.19
C VAL A 832 25.63 14.90 29.27
N ASN A 833 25.33 14.14 30.32
CA ASN A 833 24.00 13.58 30.56
C ASN A 833 22.95 14.69 30.74
N HIS A 834 23.26 15.74 31.50
CA HIS A 834 22.36 16.89 31.70
C HIS A 834 22.07 17.63 30.39
N LEU A 835 23.09 17.86 29.55
CA LEU A 835 22.87 18.49 28.24
C LEU A 835 22.05 17.58 27.32
N ALA A 836 22.31 16.27 27.31
CA ALA A 836 21.51 15.33 26.52
C ALA A 836 20.04 15.30 26.97
N HIS A 837 19.78 15.29 28.29
CA HIS A 837 18.45 15.41 28.86
C HIS A 837 17.76 16.71 28.42
N LYS A 838 18.46 17.84 28.48
CA LYS A 838 17.93 19.14 28.05
C LYS A 838 17.52 19.13 26.57
N LEU A 839 18.37 18.61 25.69
CA LEU A 839 18.08 18.53 24.25
C LEU A 839 16.90 17.61 23.94
N LEU A 840 16.80 16.48 24.63
CA LEU A 840 15.69 15.54 24.47
C LEU A 840 14.36 16.11 25.00
N SER A 841 14.42 16.86 26.11
CA SER A 841 13.25 17.47 26.76
C SER A 841 12.58 18.57 25.92
N GLU A 842 13.20 19.03 24.82
CA GLU A 842 12.58 19.96 23.89
C GLU A 842 11.38 19.34 23.15
N ASN A 843 11.40 18.03 22.93
CA ASN A 843 10.36 17.31 22.19
C ASN A 843 9.67 16.21 23.02
N LEU A 844 10.28 15.79 24.13
CA LEU A 844 9.81 14.67 24.95
C LEU A 844 9.51 15.13 26.38
N ALA A 845 8.44 14.59 26.96
CA ALA A 845 8.20 14.70 28.39
C ALA A 845 9.06 13.67 29.13
N LEU A 846 10.18 14.12 29.70
CA LEU A 846 11.10 13.32 30.52
C LEU A 846 10.95 13.67 32.00
N ASP A 847 11.39 12.76 32.87
CA ASP A 847 11.44 13.03 34.31
C ASP A 847 12.48 14.12 34.61
N ASP A 848 12.31 14.85 35.71
CA ASP A 848 13.24 15.90 36.11
C ASP A 848 14.66 15.33 36.31
N PHE A 849 15.66 15.99 35.71
CA PHE A 849 17.04 15.47 35.72
C PHE A 849 17.60 15.32 37.13
N ASP A 850 17.33 16.27 38.03
CA ASP A 850 17.84 16.19 39.40
C ASP A 850 17.17 15.05 40.17
N ALA A 851 15.88 14.78 39.92
CA ALA A 851 15.19 13.62 40.46
C ALA A 851 15.83 12.31 39.97
N MET A 852 16.06 12.17 38.65
CA MET A 852 16.72 11.00 38.06
C MET A 852 18.13 10.78 38.64
N LEU A 853 18.92 11.85 38.77
CA LEU A 853 20.25 11.80 39.36
C LEU A 853 20.22 11.41 40.83
N ARG A 854 19.29 11.95 41.62
CA ARG A 854 19.12 11.56 43.04
C ARG A 854 18.73 10.11 43.16
N GLU A 855 17.84 9.62 42.30
CA GLU A 855 17.45 8.21 42.27
C GLU A 855 18.65 7.31 41.94
N ALA A 856 19.38 7.59 40.86
CA ALA A 856 20.57 6.80 40.48
C ALA A 856 21.64 6.85 41.58
N ASN A 857 21.78 8.00 42.26
CA ASN A 857 22.68 8.21 43.38
C ASN A 857 22.16 7.61 44.72
N HIS A 858 21.01 6.95 44.72
CA HIS A 858 20.34 6.43 45.93
C HIS A 858 20.13 7.50 47.02
N ASN A 859 19.99 8.76 46.64
CA ASN A 859 19.90 9.93 47.50
C ASN A 859 18.45 10.48 47.62
N VAL A 860 17.46 9.60 47.48
CA VAL A 860 16.03 9.92 47.64
C VAL A 860 15.55 9.51 49.04
N LEU A 861 15.76 8.24 49.39
CA LEU A 861 15.40 7.68 50.70
C LEU A 861 16.55 7.68 51.70
N ALA A 862 17.79 7.85 51.22
CA ALA A 862 18.98 7.91 52.06
C ALA A 862 19.47 9.36 52.21
N PRO A 863 20.05 9.71 53.38
CA PRO A 863 20.61 11.03 53.62
C PRO A 863 21.89 11.30 52.81
N TYR A 864 22.63 10.25 52.46
CA TYR A 864 23.87 10.31 51.70
C TYR A 864 23.79 9.39 50.49
N GLY A 865 24.03 9.96 49.32
CA GLY A 865 24.09 9.20 48.08
C GLY A 865 25.41 8.46 47.89
N ARG A 866 25.41 7.59 46.89
CA ARG A 866 26.56 6.82 46.40
C ARG A 866 27.83 7.65 46.22
N ILE A 867 27.74 8.82 45.59
CA ILE A 867 28.90 9.71 45.38
C ILE A 867 29.53 10.10 46.72
N THR A 868 28.73 10.54 47.69
CA THR A 868 29.22 10.97 49.00
C THR A 868 29.87 9.83 49.76
N LEU A 869 29.25 8.65 49.73
CA LEU A 869 29.76 7.45 50.38
C LEU A 869 31.08 6.99 49.74
N HIS A 870 31.17 7.00 48.41
CA HIS A 870 32.40 6.64 47.70
C HIS A 870 33.53 7.64 47.94
N VAL A 871 33.23 8.95 47.94
CA VAL A 871 34.22 9.98 48.30
C VAL A 871 34.76 9.75 49.70
N PHE A 872 33.90 9.45 50.67
CA PHE A 872 34.34 9.15 52.04
C PHE A 872 35.17 7.86 52.10
N TRP A 873 34.75 6.81 51.38
CA TRP A 873 35.49 5.55 51.27
C TRP A 873 36.90 5.78 50.72
N GLU A 874 37.02 6.47 49.60
CA GLU A 874 38.30 6.77 48.95
C GLU A 874 39.16 7.71 49.79
N LEU A 875 38.55 8.65 50.53
CA LEU A 875 39.28 9.47 51.50
C LEU A 875 39.95 8.63 52.59
N ASN A 876 39.20 7.69 53.16
CA ASN A 876 39.65 6.86 54.28
C ASN A 876 40.68 5.80 53.85
N TYR A 877 40.44 5.12 52.73
CA TYR A 877 41.21 3.95 52.34
C TYR A 877 42.32 4.21 51.32
N ASP A 878 42.27 5.30 50.54
CA ASP A 878 43.32 5.62 49.55
C ASP A 878 43.97 6.99 49.77
N PHE A 879 43.19 8.07 49.83
CA PHE A 879 43.73 9.43 49.86
C PHE A 879 44.59 9.70 51.10
N LEU A 880 44.03 9.52 52.31
CA LEU A 880 44.75 9.76 53.57
C LEU A 880 46.02 8.90 53.72
N PRO A 881 46.02 7.59 53.44
CA PRO A 881 47.23 6.77 53.61
C PRO A 881 48.26 6.92 52.49
N ASN A 882 47.86 7.27 51.25
CA ASN A 882 48.74 7.12 50.08
C ASN A 882 49.14 8.45 49.39
N TYR A 883 48.66 9.61 49.84
CA TYR A 883 48.96 10.90 49.21
C TYR A 883 49.76 11.85 50.10
N CYS A 884 50.71 12.57 49.49
CA CYS A 884 51.54 13.60 50.14
C CYS A 884 51.13 14.99 49.66
N TYR A 885 50.88 15.92 50.58
CA TYR A 885 50.59 17.31 50.25
C TYR A 885 51.86 18.08 49.91
N ASN A 886 51.87 18.74 48.76
CA ASN A 886 52.90 19.71 48.39
C ASN A 886 52.34 21.13 48.52
N ALA A 887 52.77 21.84 49.56
CA ALA A 887 52.31 23.19 49.86
C ALA A 887 52.69 24.22 48.79
N ALA A 888 53.78 24.03 48.05
CA ALA A 888 54.22 24.97 47.03
C ALA A 888 53.34 24.90 45.76
N THR A 889 52.85 23.71 45.41
CA THR A 889 51.98 23.51 44.23
C THR A 889 50.49 23.44 44.57
N ASN A 890 50.16 23.39 45.86
CA ASN A 890 48.80 23.16 46.38
C ASN A 890 48.15 21.92 45.76
N ARG A 891 48.91 20.83 45.69
CA ARG A 891 48.50 19.54 45.14
C ARG A 891 48.95 18.39 46.01
N PHE A 892 48.14 17.35 46.06
CA PHE A 892 48.47 16.06 46.63
C PHE A 892 48.95 15.14 45.51
N VAL A 893 50.05 14.42 45.74
CA VAL A 893 50.58 13.41 44.81
C VAL A 893 50.76 12.09 45.54
N ARG A 894 50.63 10.98 44.82
CA ARG A 894 50.80 9.65 45.41
C ARG A 894 52.24 9.48 45.90
N ALA A 895 52.41 8.93 47.10
CA ALA A 895 53.73 8.67 47.66
C ALA A 895 54.48 7.66 46.79
N THR A 896 55.69 8.01 46.32
CA THR A 896 56.54 7.13 45.51
C THR A 896 57.54 6.40 46.41
N GLY A 897 57.57 5.07 46.33
CA GLY A 897 58.53 4.23 47.07
C GLY A 897 58.20 3.96 48.54
N LEU A 898 57.07 4.44 49.06
CA LEU A 898 56.58 4.20 50.41
C LEU A 898 55.17 3.58 50.35
N VAL A 899 55.01 2.38 50.91
CA VAL A 899 53.70 1.70 51.01
C VAL A 899 53.23 1.76 52.46
N PHE A 900 52.29 2.66 52.76
CA PHE A 900 51.75 2.84 54.10
C PHE A 900 50.50 1.97 54.37
N SER A 901 49.83 1.46 53.33
CA SER A 901 48.67 0.56 53.42
C SER A 901 48.63 -0.44 52.26
N ALA A 902 47.88 -1.55 52.43
CA ALA A 902 47.62 -2.48 51.35
C ALA A 902 46.81 -1.82 50.22
N GLY A 903 47.09 -2.17 48.96
CA GLY A 903 46.37 -1.61 47.82
C GLY A 903 44.86 -1.85 47.91
N VAL A 904 44.06 -0.81 47.65
CA VAL A 904 42.60 -0.90 47.62
C VAL A 904 42.18 -1.74 46.41
N ASN A 905 41.55 -2.88 46.64
CA ASN A 905 40.99 -3.69 45.56
C ASN A 905 39.69 -3.05 45.09
N ARG A 906 39.63 -2.64 43.81
CA ARG A 906 38.45 -2.03 43.20
C ARG A 906 37.84 -2.99 42.18
N GLU A 907 36.51 -3.02 42.13
CA GLU A 907 35.82 -3.74 41.08
C GLU A 907 36.09 -3.10 39.72
N LYS A 908 36.12 -3.91 38.66
CA LYS A 908 36.32 -3.39 37.31
C LYS A 908 35.07 -2.65 36.86
N PRO A 909 35.20 -1.52 36.13
CA PRO A 909 34.05 -0.80 35.63
C PRO A 909 33.25 -1.68 34.64
N PRO A 910 31.91 -1.61 34.68
CA PRO A 910 31.06 -2.40 33.79
C PRO A 910 31.29 -2.00 32.32
N GLN A 911 31.26 -2.98 31.42
CA GLN A 911 31.26 -2.70 29.99
C GLN A 911 29.91 -2.12 29.59
N ALA A 912 29.94 -1.00 28.86
CA ALA A 912 28.75 -0.31 28.40
C ALA A 912 28.90 0.14 26.95
N PRO A 913 27.80 0.17 26.17
CA PRO A 913 27.79 0.79 24.85
C PRO A 913 28.28 2.24 24.91
N HIS A 914 29.03 2.68 23.90
CA HIS A 914 29.64 4.03 23.90
C HIS A 914 28.62 5.17 24.06
N PHE A 915 27.41 4.98 23.54
CA PHE A 915 26.33 5.95 23.64
C PHE A 915 25.72 6.07 25.04
N MET A 916 25.98 5.11 25.94
CA MET A 916 25.62 5.23 27.35
C MET A 916 26.63 6.06 28.15
N LEU A 917 27.81 6.34 27.58
CA LEU A 917 28.86 7.17 28.17
C LEU A 917 28.91 8.53 27.46
N TRP A 918 29.99 8.80 26.70
CA TRP A 918 30.23 10.09 26.06
C TRP A 918 29.60 10.23 24.68
N GLY A 919 28.95 9.18 24.16
CA GLY A 919 28.18 9.22 22.91
C GLY A 919 28.76 8.35 21.79
N SER A 920 30.08 8.34 21.62
CA SER A 920 30.76 7.57 20.56
C SER A 920 32.13 7.07 21.00
N ARG A 921 32.70 6.10 20.28
CA ARG A 921 34.05 5.58 20.56
C ARG A 921 35.10 6.69 20.55
N ALA A 922 35.04 7.60 19.57
CA ALA A 922 35.98 8.71 19.44
C ALA A 922 35.86 9.71 20.60
N LEU A 923 34.63 10.02 21.04
CA LEU A 923 34.41 10.88 22.21
C LEU A 923 34.87 10.19 23.49
N ASN A 924 34.61 8.89 23.67
CA ASN A 924 35.10 8.14 24.82
C ASN A 924 36.62 8.23 24.95
N THR A 925 37.36 8.02 23.85
CA THR A 925 38.82 8.16 23.84
C THR A 925 39.25 9.60 24.15
N SER A 926 38.60 10.58 23.51
CA SER A 926 38.93 12.00 23.69
C SER A 926 38.75 12.46 25.14
N TYR A 927 37.60 12.17 25.74
CA TYR A 927 37.31 12.51 27.13
C TYR A 927 38.18 11.72 28.10
N SER A 928 38.47 10.45 27.82
CA SER A 928 39.42 9.67 28.63
C SER A 928 40.83 10.28 28.61
N SER A 929 41.30 10.78 27.47
CA SER A 929 42.58 11.50 27.38
C SER A 929 42.56 12.84 28.12
N ILE A 930 41.46 13.60 28.02
CA ILE A 930 41.30 14.88 28.72
C ILE A 930 41.28 14.67 30.24
N TYR A 931 40.44 13.76 30.72
CA TYR A 931 40.29 13.50 32.16
C TYR A 931 41.46 12.68 32.73
N GLY A 932 42.18 11.93 31.91
CA GLY A 932 43.42 11.26 32.30
C GLY A 932 44.52 12.22 32.79
N GLN A 933 44.46 13.50 32.42
CA GLN A 933 45.39 14.53 32.96
C GLN A 933 45.15 14.83 34.45
N TYR A 934 44.01 14.41 35.01
CA TYR A 934 43.62 14.65 36.40
C TYR A 934 43.91 13.46 37.32
N SER A 935 44.40 12.32 36.81
CA SER A 935 44.65 11.12 37.64
C SER A 935 45.97 11.16 38.43
N GLY A 936 46.93 11.97 37.99
CA GLY A 936 48.26 12.04 38.61
C GLY A 936 48.34 12.85 39.91
N PHE A 937 47.28 13.55 40.30
CA PHE A 937 47.25 14.40 41.50
C PHE A 937 45.83 14.62 42.01
N VAL A 938 45.68 15.12 43.24
CA VAL A 938 44.43 15.69 43.76
C VAL A 938 44.67 17.16 44.12
N GLY A 939 43.83 18.07 43.63
CA GLY A 939 43.99 19.50 43.88
C GLY A 939 42.71 20.30 43.67
N ALA A 940 42.84 21.60 43.43
CA ALA A 940 41.70 22.52 43.27
C ALA A 940 40.56 22.02 42.33
N PRO A 941 40.80 21.44 41.13
CA PRO A 941 39.71 20.95 40.29
C PRO A 941 38.92 19.80 40.94
N HIS A 942 39.60 18.87 41.61
CA HIS A 942 38.97 17.77 42.33
C HIS A 942 38.14 18.27 43.51
N PHE A 943 38.70 19.16 44.35
CA PHE A 943 37.95 19.73 45.47
C PHE A 943 36.72 20.53 45.02
N ARG A 944 36.80 21.24 43.88
CA ARG A 944 35.62 21.92 43.32
C ARG A 944 34.53 20.94 42.90
N ALA A 945 34.89 19.82 42.27
CA ALA A 945 33.94 18.77 41.91
C ALA A 945 33.33 18.11 43.17
N ILE A 946 34.15 17.79 44.17
CA ILE A 946 33.70 17.26 45.47
C ILE A 946 32.70 18.23 46.12
N CYS A 947 33.05 19.51 46.25
CA CYS A 947 32.17 20.51 46.87
C CYS A 947 30.84 20.64 46.13
N ARG A 948 30.84 20.58 44.79
CA ARG A 948 29.62 20.68 43.99
C ARG A 948 28.73 19.45 44.15
N LEU A 949 29.30 18.25 44.06
CA LEU A 949 28.55 16.99 44.05
C LEU A 949 28.08 16.56 45.44
N LEU A 950 28.79 16.93 46.52
CA LEU A 950 28.35 16.66 47.89
C LEU A 950 27.33 17.71 48.36
N GLY A 951 27.56 18.99 48.04
CA GLY A 951 26.74 20.10 48.51
C GLY A 951 26.70 20.23 50.04
N TYR A 952 25.92 21.19 50.54
CA TYR A 952 25.56 21.23 51.96
C TYR A 952 24.32 20.39 52.19
N GLN A 953 24.41 19.43 53.11
CA GLN A 953 23.24 18.71 53.55
C GLN A 953 22.45 19.58 54.54
N VAL A 954 21.30 20.08 54.12
CA VAL A 954 20.39 20.76 55.03
C VAL A 954 19.80 19.70 55.97
N ARG A 955 20.31 19.62 57.20
CA ARG A 955 19.65 18.89 58.28
C ARG A 955 18.26 19.48 58.45
N ARG A 956 17.22 18.83 57.92
CA ARG A 956 15.86 18.98 58.45
C ARG A 956 15.93 18.48 59.89
N ARG A 957 16.12 19.39 60.85
CA ARG A 957 15.91 19.08 62.27
C ARG A 957 14.45 18.69 62.41
N HIS A 958 14.18 17.39 62.53
CA HIS A 958 12.94 16.94 63.19
C HIS A 958 13.05 17.34 64.67
N GLY A 959 12.65 18.58 64.96
CA GLY A 959 12.12 18.93 66.27
C GLY A 959 10.60 18.72 66.24
N PRO A 960 9.98 18.21 67.32
CA PRO A 960 8.53 18.11 67.40
C PRO A 960 7.97 19.51 67.64
N SER A 961 7.53 20.18 66.60
CA SER A 961 6.65 21.34 66.72
C SER A 961 5.84 21.45 65.43
N GLY A 962 4.53 21.26 65.56
CA GLY A 962 3.55 21.35 64.48
C GLY A 962 3.27 22.77 64.00
N CYS A 963 2.25 22.84 63.13
CA CYS A 963 1.80 23.97 62.29
C CYS A 963 2.69 24.15 61.05
N GLY A 964 2.21 24.05 59.81
CA GLY A 964 0.90 24.39 59.26
C GLY A 964 1.16 25.40 58.13
N ASP A 965 0.56 25.16 56.96
CA ASP A 965 0.42 26.07 55.80
C ASP A 965 1.61 26.18 54.81
N TYR A 966 1.61 25.33 53.77
CA TYR A 966 1.13 25.62 52.39
C TYR A 966 1.39 24.41 51.47
#